data_AF-A0A098G6S2-F1
#
_entry.id   AF-A0A098G6S2-F1
#
_cell.length_a   1.000
_cell.length_b   1.000
_cell.length_c   1.000
_cell.angle_alpha   90.00
_cell.angle_beta   90.00
_cell.angle_gamma   90.00
#
_symmetry.space_group_name_H-M   'P 1'
#
loop_
_entity.id
_entity.type
_entity.pdbx_description
1 polymer ?
#
loop_
_entity_poly.entity_id
_entity_poly.type
_entity_poly.pdbx_seq_one_letter_code
_entity_poly.pdbx_strand_id
1 'polypeptide(L)'
;MPRNKQFLDAVQNIITQISEMRDDDPLRAVAVKERDRALDAVLRVGAQDVGAFRAAIRGHEGFWRKDPALDEIEDMSEDDFIVDRSEEEDSEEETTFEMIHQEVAKQRVMLGLQGAEEDVLIAILKNNSDECRAYLAQKGTFGPLARASGWQSDTVAPVNGIPKKINKSTNILPDENVAEIQAAAARLLLIKRIEKSNDAALLEALKNSSTTTSTEFADAARDLGFPDDPQSLTALSTYFNTYAEDDLDAPIDERINKVQHDDARTKYKEMVNGWSDEKVLAQKSSLEQSDEDFKEELNGNSDLDGYFDDVEDVQWAKGIAGQRFLQAYLPANCDSTELLTIINADGVEDTVDAVKTLLPDGDQNYIEQAIKEESLAAIKASMVQGVIQQNADAAKIKALIDAKNLDTFKKALRGVGVTQVDWLTDEAQMLEMQKTARTHKFELAIGAISTLDSGVHSKLVEAFNTLEPEKQDEILANNNNEIRHLVNAQDTVSLKHYFGDVKGDDNNRKLNGLLIDAVNENKRNAFFKGIHNAEVAKILQDINPPIQLDATKVAAINTALKTHGVPLTNFDTPATYKALVDKIHNDCVGGAPNDEFYNQFGLDDTGAAFQPAPPPPNSAVTAIKTQESHNKHLIARYNDPTTGAGQKALLDVLLSAPKSKEFAAAQIDELKEAFGRSSNLAGFLEAVAQKKSDDKVFVNGLTNQLTSTKYNVIRVAVRKANLTTGSLVDANSSIDKLNEELETIQEHQKNLDNKEKDHRALLDVQPIHLFNPSFREKARQEAGEMKPKYQEMAKDCALILDELRRDKLLLKSHLESLPTGSPPHANPDVAAKITKLRNNVNTELEKVDERLTFYTQVQEKLIGKNGILKAIDRAVDAKESYYYDSSEITRHRRPINQPRPLPTGPVPHNNNPTTSRTSTGKALNFLLDDKLEPDEAMDHDVTHETIIADPRAPGGSRKIVSFGRYSESHPDTEPGIVNSNKDGSITRRHPSKFVVEAFPQKQPGLSDKDLEQARVKFSMNMANSILANMDGPPSKENKIYLSGDNAEELRYLWTALVTIGEKDPNMKFDRDCIEVDSPVFNPESERDSTFGISYYAKDSLYKTVFKENETLVNNKIGHIEVLSQEKLGHKKEASEIAEKSMKSMKSTVQDWKHQPETLKTEGAAAEVEVTPPSPSVRLSST
;
A
#
# COMPACT_ATOMS: atom_id res chain seq x y z
N MET A 1 -36.98 -44.72 -65.85
CA MET A 1 -37.69 -44.11 -64.71
C MET A 1 -36.89 -42.90 -64.25
N PRO A 2 -37.52 -41.75 -64.01
CA PRO A 2 -36.83 -40.55 -63.56
C PRO A 2 -36.17 -40.75 -62.20
N ARG A 3 -35.03 -40.09 -61.96
CA ARG A 3 -34.19 -40.28 -60.76
C ARG A 3 -34.16 -39.04 -59.87
N ASN A 4 -35.22 -38.23 -59.89
CA ASN A 4 -35.31 -36.97 -59.16
C ASN A 4 -35.03 -37.12 -57.65
N LYS A 5 -35.63 -38.14 -57.01
CA LYS A 5 -35.41 -38.43 -55.58
C LYS A 5 -33.95 -38.80 -55.29
N GLN A 6 -33.37 -39.66 -56.13
CA GLN A 6 -31.96 -40.06 -56.00
C GLN A 6 -31.00 -38.87 -56.14
N PHE A 7 -31.31 -37.93 -57.03
CA PHE A 7 -30.52 -36.71 -57.16
C PHE A 7 -30.67 -35.79 -55.94
N LEU A 8 -31.89 -35.62 -55.43
CA LEU A 8 -32.14 -34.86 -54.19
C LEU A 8 -31.37 -35.47 -53.00
N ASP A 9 -31.43 -36.79 -52.84
CA ASP A 9 -30.70 -37.52 -51.80
C ASP A 9 -29.18 -37.36 -51.98
N ALA A 10 -28.68 -37.44 -53.23
CA ALA A 10 -27.27 -37.27 -53.54
C ALA A 10 -26.74 -35.86 -53.19
N VAL A 11 -27.56 -34.81 -53.31
CA VAL A 11 -27.20 -33.46 -52.86
C VAL A 11 -26.86 -33.47 -51.38
N GLN A 12 -27.59 -34.21 -50.55
CA GLN A 12 -27.32 -34.32 -49.11
C GLN A 12 -26.15 -35.27 -48.82
N ASN A 13 -26.14 -36.46 -49.43
CA ASN A 13 -25.14 -37.51 -49.18
C ASN A 13 -23.71 -37.06 -49.50
N ILE A 14 -23.50 -36.45 -50.67
CA ILE A 14 -22.16 -35.99 -51.09
C ILE A 14 -21.66 -34.88 -50.16
N ILE A 15 -22.56 -34.05 -49.65
CA ILE A 15 -22.22 -32.96 -48.71
C ILE A 15 -21.78 -33.52 -47.36
N THR A 16 -22.48 -34.53 -46.84
CA THR A 16 -22.10 -35.25 -45.63
C THR A 16 -20.73 -35.89 -45.78
N GLN A 17 -20.50 -36.64 -46.87
CA GLN A 17 -19.22 -37.30 -47.14
C GLN A 17 -18.03 -36.32 -47.20
N ILE A 18 -18.21 -35.15 -47.84
CA ILE A 18 -17.15 -34.12 -47.91
C ILE A 18 -16.90 -33.47 -46.55
N SER A 19 -17.95 -33.35 -45.71
CA SER A 19 -17.84 -32.78 -44.37
C SER A 19 -17.10 -33.71 -43.41
N GLU A 20 -17.23 -35.04 -43.60
CA GLU A 20 -16.55 -36.09 -42.83
C GLU A 20 -15.06 -36.28 -43.19
N MET A 21 -14.58 -35.69 -44.30
CA MET A 21 -13.16 -35.70 -44.64
C MET A 21 -12.36 -34.92 -43.58
N ARG A 22 -11.19 -35.45 -43.18
CA ARG A 22 -10.30 -34.78 -42.21
C ARG A 22 -9.86 -33.40 -42.70
N ASP A 23 -9.74 -32.45 -41.77
CA ASP A 23 -9.34 -31.08 -42.06
C ASP A 23 -7.96 -30.96 -42.71
N ASP A 24 -7.05 -31.90 -42.44
CA ASP A 24 -5.69 -31.97 -42.99
C ASP A 24 -5.60 -32.72 -44.33
N ASP A 25 -6.70 -33.28 -44.84
CA ASP A 25 -6.72 -33.98 -46.12
C ASP A 25 -6.59 -32.96 -47.29
N PRO A 26 -5.49 -33.00 -48.07
CA PRO A 26 -5.29 -32.07 -49.19
C PRO A 26 -6.35 -32.20 -50.29
N LEU A 27 -7.07 -33.33 -50.36
CA LEU A 27 -8.17 -33.55 -51.31
C LEU A 27 -9.46 -32.85 -50.87
N ARG A 28 -9.64 -32.57 -49.57
CA ARG A 28 -10.84 -31.92 -49.04
C ARG A 28 -11.03 -30.53 -49.62
N ALA A 29 -9.97 -29.72 -49.68
CA ALA A 29 -10.04 -28.37 -50.25
C ALA A 29 -10.45 -28.37 -51.73
N VAL A 30 -10.04 -29.39 -52.49
CA VAL A 30 -10.43 -29.58 -53.89
C VAL A 30 -11.90 -29.99 -53.99
N ALA A 31 -12.33 -30.96 -53.18
CA ALA A 31 -13.70 -31.45 -53.13
C ALA A 31 -14.70 -30.35 -52.73
N VAL A 32 -14.37 -29.53 -51.72
CA VAL A 32 -15.16 -28.37 -51.28
C VAL A 32 -15.37 -27.38 -52.43
N LYS A 33 -14.31 -27.06 -53.18
CA LYS A 33 -14.40 -26.12 -54.31
C LYS A 33 -15.21 -26.66 -55.49
N GLU A 34 -15.12 -27.97 -55.74
CA GLU A 34 -15.89 -28.65 -56.79
C GLU A 34 -17.38 -28.72 -56.42
N ARG A 35 -17.69 -29.07 -55.18
CA ARG A 35 -19.04 -29.05 -54.59
C ARG A 35 -19.69 -27.67 -54.71
N ASP A 36 -19.02 -26.63 -54.22
CA ASP A 36 -19.57 -25.27 -54.25
C ASP A 36 -19.86 -24.81 -55.69
N ARG A 37 -19.03 -25.18 -56.66
CA ARG A 37 -19.26 -24.87 -58.08
C ARG A 37 -20.48 -25.60 -58.64
N ALA A 38 -20.65 -26.88 -58.31
CA ALA A 38 -21.78 -27.68 -58.78
C ALA A 38 -23.11 -27.17 -58.21
N LEU A 39 -23.15 -26.87 -56.91
CA LEU A 39 -24.33 -26.28 -56.24
C LEU A 39 -24.64 -24.88 -56.81
N ASP A 40 -23.63 -24.02 -56.94
CA ASP A 40 -23.78 -22.67 -57.51
C ASP A 40 -24.29 -22.70 -58.96
N ALA A 41 -23.92 -23.72 -59.75
CA ALA A 41 -24.37 -23.87 -61.13
C ALA A 41 -25.87 -24.19 -61.21
N VAL A 42 -26.33 -25.11 -60.35
CA VAL A 42 -27.76 -25.45 -60.24
C VAL A 42 -28.58 -24.26 -59.73
N LEU A 43 -28.05 -23.48 -58.78
CA LEU A 43 -28.75 -22.29 -58.26
C LEU A 43 -29.00 -21.21 -59.31
N ARG A 44 -28.08 -21.04 -60.27
CA ARG A 44 -28.14 -19.97 -61.27
C ARG A 44 -29.15 -20.22 -62.39
N VAL A 45 -29.62 -21.45 -62.55
CA VAL A 45 -30.61 -21.83 -63.56
C VAL A 45 -31.98 -21.97 -62.92
N GLY A 46 -33.05 -21.67 -63.67
CA GLY A 46 -34.41 -21.74 -63.13
C GLY A 46 -34.97 -23.16 -63.19
N ALA A 47 -35.65 -23.60 -62.14
CA ALA A 47 -36.32 -24.90 -62.12
C ALA A 47 -37.35 -25.08 -63.26
N GLN A 48 -37.91 -23.98 -63.76
CA GLN A 48 -38.86 -23.96 -64.88
C GLN A 48 -38.20 -24.06 -66.27
N ASP A 49 -36.87 -23.89 -66.36
CA ASP A 49 -36.10 -24.06 -67.59
C ASP A 49 -35.48 -25.46 -67.62
N VAL A 50 -36.30 -26.44 -68.01
CA VAL A 50 -35.96 -27.87 -68.01
C VAL A 50 -34.63 -28.15 -68.72
N GLY A 51 -34.37 -27.49 -69.85
CA GLY A 51 -33.15 -27.67 -70.63
C GLY A 51 -31.92 -27.13 -69.91
N ALA A 52 -31.99 -25.90 -69.38
CA ALA A 52 -30.89 -25.28 -68.66
C ALA A 52 -30.62 -25.96 -67.30
N PHE A 53 -31.68 -26.43 -66.62
CA PHE A 53 -31.57 -27.13 -65.34
C PHE A 53 -30.80 -28.45 -65.49
N ARG A 54 -31.18 -29.28 -66.47
CA ARG A 54 -30.46 -30.50 -66.82
C ARG A 54 -29.02 -30.22 -67.27
N ALA A 55 -28.80 -29.18 -68.06
CA ALA A 55 -27.47 -28.80 -68.51
C ALA A 55 -26.55 -28.39 -67.36
N ALA A 56 -27.06 -27.70 -66.34
CA ALA A 56 -26.28 -27.32 -65.15
C ALA A 56 -25.84 -28.55 -64.34
N ILE A 57 -26.70 -29.57 -64.23
CA ILE A 57 -26.37 -30.83 -63.56
C ILE A 57 -25.35 -31.63 -64.39
N ARG A 58 -25.60 -31.82 -65.70
CA ARG A 58 -24.68 -32.53 -66.62
C ARG A 58 -23.30 -31.88 -66.70
N GLY A 59 -23.23 -30.55 -66.64
CA GLY A 59 -21.97 -29.80 -66.62
C GLY A 59 -21.06 -30.11 -65.43
N HIS A 60 -21.59 -30.78 -64.41
CA HIS A 60 -20.90 -31.21 -63.19
C HIS A 60 -21.05 -32.72 -62.94
N GLU A 61 -21.29 -33.53 -63.98
CA GLU A 61 -21.51 -34.98 -63.85
C GLU A 61 -20.42 -35.71 -63.06
N GLY A 62 -19.14 -35.38 -63.28
CA GLY A 62 -18.02 -35.99 -62.54
C GLY A 62 -18.03 -35.72 -61.03
N PHE A 63 -18.71 -34.66 -60.58
CA PHE A 63 -18.95 -34.41 -59.16
C PHE A 63 -20.13 -35.23 -58.64
N TRP A 64 -21.25 -35.23 -59.36
CA TRP A 64 -22.49 -35.90 -58.95
C TRP A 64 -22.36 -37.44 -58.93
N ARG A 65 -21.60 -38.03 -59.85
CA ARG A 65 -21.31 -39.48 -59.88
C ARG A 65 -20.47 -39.99 -58.70
N LYS A 66 -20.02 -39.11 -57.80
CA LYS A 66 -19.39 -39.55 -56.54
C LYS A 66 -20.40 -40.17 -55.57
N ASP A 67 -21.69 -39.88 -55.74
CA ASP A 67 -22.74 -40.63 -55.05
C ASP A 67 -22.97 -41.98 -55.77
N PRO A 68 -22.90 -43.12 -55.04
CA PRO A 68 -23.08 -44.44 -55.64
C PRO A 68 -24.42 -44.60 -56.39
N ALA A 69 -25.49 -43.97 -55.93
CA ALA A 69 -26.80 -44.05 -56.58
C ALA A 69 -26.83 -43.31 -57.94
N LEU A 70 -25.93 -42.36 -58.14
CA LEU A 70 -25.78 -41.63 -59.40
C LEU A 70 -24.69 -42.21 -60.32
N ASP A 71 -23.75 -42.99 -59.81
CA ASP A 71 -22.74 -43.66 -60.64
C ASP A 71 -23.35 -44.81 -61.48
N GLU A 72 -24.35 -45.51 -60.94
CA GLU A 72 -25.04 -46.65 -61.58
C GLU A 72 -25.88 -46.28 -62.82
N ILE A 73 -25.97 -44.99 -63.17
CA ILE A 73 -26.74 -44.52 -64.32
C ILE A 73 -25.89 -44.66 -65.59
N GLU A 74 -26.33 -45.55 -66.50
CA GLU A 74 -25.63 -45.82 -67.77
C GLU A 74 -25.47 -44.57 -68.65
N ASP A 75 -26.47 -43.68 -68.68
CA ASP A 75 -26.41 -42.44 -69.47
C ASP A 75 -27.20 -41.26 -68.82
N MET A 76 -26.48 -40.33 -68.18
CA MET A 76 -27.07 -39.08 -67.66
C MET A 76 -27.33 -38.03 -68.77
N SER A 77 -26.94 -38.32 -70.02
CA SER A 77 -27.17 -37.46 -71.17
C SER A 77 -28.58 -37.58 -71.76
N GLU A 78 -29.34 -38.63 -71.39
CA GLU A 78 -30.73 -38.79 -71.80
C GLU A 78 -31.64 -37.75 -71.12
N ASP A 79 -32.61 -37.22 -71.87
CA ASP A 79 -33.52 -36.16 -71.44
C ASP A 79 -34.66 -36.65 -70.52
N ASP A 80 -34.60 -37.89 -70.03
CA ASP A 80 -35.54 -38.50 -69.09
C ASP A 80 -34.89 -38.96 -67.77
N PHE A 81 -33.57 -38.81 -67.62
CA PHE A 81 -32.84 -39.14 -66.38
C PHE A 81 -33.40 -38.39 -65.16
N ILE A 82 -33.72 -37.10 -65.31
CA ILE A 82 -34.50 -36.31 -64.36
C ILE A 82 -35.60 -35.57 -65.12
N VAL A 83 -36.82 -35.51 -64.58
CA VAL A 83 -38.00 -34.89 -65.24
C VAL A 83 -38.70 -33.91 -64.32
N ASP A 84 -39.31 -32.85 -64.83
CA ASP A 84 -39.96 -31.86 -63.94
C ASP A 84 -41.17 -32.45 -63.19
N ARG A 85 -42.00 -33.25 -63.87
CA ARG A 85 -43.06 -34.10 -63.31
C ARG A 85 -43.17 -35.40 -64.11
N SER A 86 -43.31 -36.54 -63.45
CA SER A 86 -43.49 -37.83 -64.13
C SER A 86 -44.97 -38.08 -64.44
N GLU A 87 -45.32 -38.45 -65.68
CA GLU A 87 -46.70 -38.82 -66.02
C GLU A 87 -47.11 -40.24 -65.56
N GLU A 88 -46.19 -41.04 -64.96
CA GLU A 88 -46.39 -42.48 -64.72
C GLU A 88 -46.13 -42.99 -63.27
N GLU A 89 -46.07 -42.16 -62.23
CA GLU A 89 -45.90 -42.66 -60.85
C GLU A 89 -47.10 -42.35 -59.93
N ASP A 90 -47.85 -43.41 -59.57
CA ASP A 90 -48.76 -43.49 -58.42
C ASP A 90 -47.94 -43.49 -57.09
N SER A 91 -47.11 -42.47 -56.84
CA SER A 91 -46.42 -42.29 -55.56
C SER A 91 -46.80 -40.97 -54.90
N GLU A 92 -47.07 -41.00 -53.59
CA GLU A 92 -47.57 -39.85 -52.83
C GLU A 92 -46.52 -38.72 -52.62
N GLU A 93 -45.31 -38.80 -53.22
CA GLU A 93 -44.25 -37.78 -53.11
C GLU A 93 -43.53 -37.53 -54.46
N GLU A 94 -44.13 -36.73 -55.35
CA GLU A 94 -43.45 -36.27 -56.57
C GLU A 94 -42.29 -35.30 -56.24
N THR A 95 -41.03 -35.73 -56.43
CA THR A 95 -39.85 -34.84 -56.32
C THR A 95 -39.70 -33.99 -57.57
N THR A 96 -39.83 -32.67 -57.47
CA THR A 96 -39.77 -31.73 -58.62
C THR A 96 -38.41 -31.04 -58.74
N PHE A 97 -38.14 -30.37 -59.87
CA PHE A 97 -36.94 -29.54 -60.03
C PHE A 97 -36.90 -28.37 -59.04
N GLU A 98 -38.06 -27.86 -58.64
CA GLU A 98 -38.16 -26.81 -57.63
C GLU A 98 -37.68 -27.30 -56.25
N MET A 99 -38.07 -28.51 -55.85
CA MET A 99 -37.59 -29.11 -54.58
C MET A 99 -36.07 -29.33 -54.59
N ILE A 100 -35.51 -29.80 -55.71
CA ILE A 100 -34.06 -29.94 -55.87
C ILE A 100 -33.37 -28.57 -55.79
N HIS A 101 -33.94 -27.54 -56.41
CA HIS A 101 -33.38 -26.18 -56.38
C HIS A 101 -33.39 -25.58 -54.97
N GLN A 102 -34.49 -25.80 -54.23
CA GLN A 102 -34.64 -25.36 -52.84
C GLN A 102 -33.68 -26.07 -51.88
N GLU A 103 -33.49 -27.38 -52.06
CA GLU A 103 -32.56 -28.16 -51.25
C GLU A 103 -31.11 -27.75 -51.51
N VAL A 104 -30.73 -27.54 -52.77
CA VAL A 104 -29.40 -27.01 -53.12
C VAL A 104 -29.17 -25.64 -52.48
N ALA A 105 -30.19 -24.77 -52.44
CA ALA A 105 -30.09 -23.44 -51.82
C ALA A 105 -29.87 -23.55 -50.31
N LYS A 106 -30.67 -24.38 -49.62
CA LYS A 106 -30.53 -24.66 -48.19
C LYS A 106 -29.14 -25.21 -47.87
N GLN A 107 -28.72 -26.26 -48.56
CA GLN A 107 -27.43 -26.89 -48.33
C GLN A 107 -26.26 -25.94 -48.57
N ARG A 108 -26.34 -25.09 -49.61
CA ARG A 108 -25.29 -24.09 -49.89
C ARG A 108 -25.15 -23.06 -48.77
N VAL A 109 -26.24 -22.72 -48.08
CA VAL A 109 -26.20 -21.85 -46.88
C VAL A 109 -25.64 -22.61 -45.68
N MET A 110 -26.13 -23.82 -45.39
CA MET A 110 -25.66 -24.66 -44.28
C MET A 110 -24.14 -24.85 -44.29
N LEU A 111 -23.58 -25.10 -45.48
CA LEU A 111 -22.14 -25.19 -45.69
C LEU A 111 -21.38 -23.91 -45.36
N GLY A 112 -21.96 -22.74 -45.68
CA GLY A 112 -21.36 -21.46 -45.34
C GLY A 112 -21.42 -21.14 -43.84
N LEU A 113 -22.32 -21.78 -43.07
CA LEU A 113 -22.42 -21.55 -41.62
C LEU A 113 -21.26 -22.15 -40.84
N GLN A 114 -20.70 -23.29 -41.28
CA GLN A 114 -19.64 -24.00 -40.55
C GLN A 114 -18.41 -23.11 -40.27
N GLY A 115 -18.08 -22.22 -41.20
CA GLY A 115 -16.98 -21.24 -41.06
C GLY A 115 -17.43 -19.83 -40.68
N ALA A 116 -18.67 -19.62 -40.27
CA ALA A 116 -19.19 -18.29 -39.96
C ALA A 116 -18.71 -17.79 -38.58
N GLU A 117 -18.41 -16.49 -38.52
CA GLU A 117 -18.14 -15.77 -37.27
C GLU A 117 -19.40 -15.65 -36.40
N GLU A 118 -19.22 -15.48 -35.09
CA GLU A 118 -20.35 -15.40 -34.14
C GLU A 118 -21.34 -14.27 -34.46
N ASP A 119 -20.86 -13.12 -34.92
CA ASP A 119 -21.70 -11.98 -35.28
C ASP A 119 -22.61 -12.31 -36.47
N VAL A 120 -22.11 -13.12 -37.41
CA VAL A 120 -22.88 -13.61 -38.56
C VAL A 120 -23.95 -14.60 -38.09
N LEU A 121 -23.61 -15.53 -37.20
CA LEU A 121 -24.56 -16.49 -36.63
C LEU A 121 -25.66 -15.76 -35.84
N ILE A 122 -25.29 -14.82 -34.97
CA ILE A 122 -26.23 -13.99 -34.20
C ILE A 122 -27.14 -13.18 -35.13
N ALA A 123 -26.60 -12.62 -36.22
CA ALA A 123 -27.41 -11.88 -37.19
C ALA A 123 -28.43 -12.77 -37.92
N ILE A 124 -28.09 -14.03 -38.20
CA ILE A 124 -29.03 -15.01 -38.78
C ILE A 124 -30.17 -15.33 -37.79
N LEU A 125 -29.83 -15.52 -36.51
CA LEU A 125 -30.80 -15.84 -35.45
C LEU A 125 -31.77 -14.69 -35.15
N LYS A 126 -31.30 -13.44 -35.18
CA LYS A 126 -32.11 -12.24 -34.86
C LYS A 126 -33.13 -11.84 -35.92
N ASN A 127 -32.97 -12.32 -37.14
CA ASN A 127 -33.81 -11.92 -38.27
C ASN A 127 -35.02 -12.87 -38.38
N ASN A 128 -36.20 -12.35 -38.72
CA ASN A 128 -37.30 -13.21 -39.19
C ASN A 128 -36.98 -13.79 -40.58
N SER A 129 -37.80 -14.71 -41.10
CA SER A 129 -37.49 -15.42 -42.35
C SER A 129 -37.22 -14.51 -43.56
N ASP A 130 -37.99 -13.44 -43.71
CA ASP A 130 -37.84 -12.49 -44.82
C ASP A 130 -36.59 -11.61 -44.67
N GLU A 131 -36.29 -11.15 -43.46
CA GLU A 131 -35.06 -10.43 -43.13
C GLU A 131 -33.82 -11.32 -43.29
N CYS A 132 -33.93 -12.60 -42.90
CA CYS A 132 -32.85 -13.57 -42.94
C CYS A 132 -32.47 -13.89 -44.39
N ARG A 133 -33.45 -14.12 -45.28
CA ARG A 133 -33.18 -14.25 -46.73
C ARG A 133 -32.42 -13.06 -47.30
N ALA A 134 -32.85 -11.84 -46.98
CA ALA A 134 -32.18 -10.62 -47.43
C ALA A 134 -30.75 -10.51 -46.87
N TYR A 135 -30.52 -10.97 -45.63
CA TYR A 135 -29.22 -10.99 -44.99
C TYR A 135 -28.27 -12.02 -45.62
N LEU A 136 -28.75 -13.26 -45.81
CA LEU A 136 -27.98 -14.35 -46.41
C LEU A 136 -27.49 -13.97 -47.81
N ALA A 137 -28.35 -13.36 -48.64
CA ALA A 137 -27.99 -12.96 -50.00
C ALA A 137 -26.96 -11.82 -50.09
N GLN A 138 -26.72 -11.08 -49.00
CA GLN A 138 -25.68 -10.05 -48.94
C GLN A 138 -24.30 -10.63 -48.66
N LYS A 139 -24.22 -11.87 -48.15
CA LYS A 139 -22.97 -12.50 -47.72
C LYS A 139 -22.53 -13.52 -48.77
N GLY A 140 -21.36 -13.29 -49.36
CA GLY A 140 -20.81 -14.18 -50.39
C GLY A 140 -20.47 -15.60 -49.87
N THR A 141 -20.33 -15.79 -48.56
CA THR A 141 -20.03 -17.07 -47.92
C THR A 141 -21.15 -18.10 -48.09
N PHE A 142 -22.41 -17.66 -48.22
CA PHE A 142 -23.59 -18.52 -48.37
C PHE A 142 -23.97 -18.81 -49.83
N GLY A 143 -23.05 -18.55 -50.77
CA GLY A 143 -23.26 -18.79 -52.19
C GLY A 143 -23.97 -17.63 -52.89
N PRO A 144 -24.21 -17.76 -54.21
CA PRO A 144 -24.68 -16.68 -55.06
C PRO A 144 -26.21 -16.52 -55.01
N LEU A 145 -26.81 -16.49 -53.81
CA LEU A 145 -28.28 -16.43 -53.64
C LEU A 145 -28.91 -15.26 -54.38
N ALA A 146 -28.31 -14.06 -54.32
CA ALA A 146 -28.78 -12.88 -55.05
C ALA A 146 -28.74 -13.03 -56.59
N ARG A 147 -28.04 -14.06 -57.09
CA ARG A 147 -27.95 -14.42 -58.52
C ARG A 147 -28.64 -15.75 -58.83
N ALA A 148 -29.33 -16.35 -57.84
CA ALA A 148 -30.11 -17.55 -58.07
C ALA A 148 -31.31 -17.21 -58.96
N SER A 149 -31.64 -18.10 -59.89
CA SER A 149 -32.79 -17.88 -60.78
C SER A 149 -34.09 -17.95 -59.99
N GLY A 150 -34.95 -16.94 -60.16
CA GLY A 150 -36.17 -16.81 -59.36
C GLY A 150 -35.99 -16.08 -58.02
N TRP A 151 -34.77 -15.62 -57.69
CA TRP A 151 -34.54 -14.73 -56.54
C TRP A 151 -35.11 -13.34 -56.82
N GLN A 152 -36.01 -12.89 -55.94
CA GLN A 152 -36.67 -11.59 -56.02
C GLN A 152 -35.72 -10.47 -55.58
N SER A 153 -35.95 -9.26 -56.07
CA SER A 153 -35.23 -8.07 -55.59
C SER A 153 -35.60 -7.76 -54.14
N ASP A 154 -34.60 -7.42 -53.33
CA ASP A 154 -34.84 -7.01 -51.95
C ASP A 154 -35.73 -5.76 -51.89
N THR A 155 -36.66 -5.74 -50.94
CA THR A 155 -37.54 -4.59 -50.69
C THR A 155 -37.33 -4.05 -49.27
N VAL A 156 -37.78 -2.83 -49.00
CA VAL A 156 -37.71 -2.24 -47.66
C VAL A 156 -39.12 -2.20 -47.08
N ALA A 157 -39.32 -2.86 -45.93
CA ALA A 157 -40.59 -2.85 -45.22
C ALA A 157 -40.42 -2.27 -43.81
N PRO A 158 -41.41 -1.52 -43.30
CA PRO A 158 -41.42 -1.08 -41.91
C PRO A 158 -41.77 -2.26 -41.01
N VAL A 159 -40.75 -2.87 -40.39
CA VAL A 159 -40.96 -3.88 -39.34
C VAL A 159 -40.85 -3.17 -38.00
N ASN A 160 -41.95 -3.12 -37.23
CA ASN A 160 -42.06 -2.36 -35.98
C ASN A 160 -41.67 -0.87 -36.12
N GLY A 161 -41.96 -0.26 -37.28
CA GLY A 161 -41.66 1.15 -37.56
C GLY A 161 -40.22 1.45 -37.99
N ILE A 162 -39.35 0.44 -38.08
CA ILE A 162 -37.96 0.59 -38.56
C ILE A 162 -37.88 0.08 -40.00
N PRO A 163 -37.33 0.86 -40.95
CA PRO A 163 -37.08 0.38 -42.30
C PRO A 163 -36.07 -0.77 -42.28
N LYS A 164 -36.55 -1.98 -42.58
CA LYS A 164 -35.71 -3.18 -42.70
C LYS A 164 -35.76 -3.74 -44.10
N LYS A 165 -34.62 -4.28 -44.54
CA LYS A 165 -34.47 -4.92 -45.84
C LYS A 165 -35.00 -6.35 -45.74
N ILE A 166 -35.93 -6.71 -46.62
CA ILE A 166 -36.62 -8.00 -46.62
C ILE A 166 -36.61 -8.63 -48.02
N ASN A 167 -36.68 -9.95 -48.09
CA ASN A 167 -36.74 -10.70 -49.34
C ASN A 167 -37.79 -11.82 -49.27
N LYS A 168 -38.63 -11.92 -50.30
CA LYS A 168 -39.77 -12.87 -50.37
C LYS A 168 -39.54 -14.03 -51.35
N SER A 169 -38.28 -14.42 -51.58
CA SER A 169 -37.92 -15.56 -52.45
C SER A 169 -38.20 -16.91 -51.79
N THR A 170 -39.43 -17.13 -51.33
CA THR A 170 -39.87 -18.36 -50.66
C THR A 170 -39.84 -19.58 -51.60
N ASN A 171 -39.86 -19.37 -52.91
CA ASN A 171 -39.71 -20.40 -53.95
C ASN A 171 -38.28 -20.95 -54.06
N ILE A 172 -37.28 -20.23 -53.53
CA ILE A 172 -35.86 -20.66 -53.54
C ILE A 172 -35.42 -21.10 -52.15
N LEU A 173 -35.82 -20.35 -51.12
CA LEU A 173 -35.54 -20.69 -49.74
C LEU A 173 -36.84 -20.57 -48.93
N PRO A 174 -37.65 -21.64 -48.87
CA PRO A 174 -38.90 -21.70 -48.09
C PRO A 174 -38.71 -21.36 -46.61
N ASP A 175 -39.78 -21.00 -45.90
CA ASP A 175 -39.69 -20.62 -44.48
C ASP A 175 -39.17 -21.77 -43.60
N GLU A 176 -39.52 -23.02 -43.92
CA GLU A 176 -38.99 -24.21 -43.25
C GLU A 176 -37.47 -24.34 -43.42
N ASN A 177 -36.94 -24.11 -44.62
CA ASN A 177 -35.50 -24.14 -44.88
C ASN A 177 -34.77 -23.03 -44.12
N VAL A 178 -35.39 -21.84 -43.98
CA VAL A 178 -34.82 -20.76 -43.17
C VAL A 178 -34.82 -21.14 -41.68
N ALA A 179 -35.89 -21.76 -41.17
CA ALA A 179 -35.95 -22.22 -39.79
C ALA A 179 -34.87 -23.28 -39.48
N GLU A 180 -34.63 -24.21 -40.40
CA GLU A 180 -33.53 -25.18 -40.27
C GLU A 180 -32.15 -24.50 -40.29
N ILE A 181 -31.93 -23.54 -41.19
CA ILE A 181 -30.68 -22.74 -41.24
C ILE A 181 -30.46 -22.01 -39.90
N GLN A 182 -31.52 -21.46 -39.32
CA GLN A 182 -31.44 -20.78 -38.02
C GLN A 182 -31.18 -21.76 -36.88
N ALA A 183 -31.77 -22.96 -36.90
CA ALA A 183 -31.46 -24.01 -35.93
C ALA A 183 -29.99 -24.46 -36.01
N ALA A 184 -29.45 -24.65 -37.21
CA ALA A 184 -28.03 -24.95 -37.41
C ALA A 184 -27.11 -23.80 -36.95
N ALA A 185 -27.52 -22.55 -37.18
CA ALA A 185 -26.80 -21.39 -36.66
C ALA A 185 -26.82 -21.33 -35.11
N ALA A 186 -27.93 -21.70 -34.48
CA ALA A 186 -28.04 -21.78 -33.02
C ALA A 186 -27.08 -22.84 -32.45
N ARG A 187 -27.05 -24.04 -33.03
CA ARG A 187 -26.10 -25.11 -32.70
C ARG A 187 -24.65 -24.62 -32.76
N LEU A 188 -24.24 -24.04 -33.88
CA LEU A 188 -22.86 -23.61 -34.09
C LEU A 188 -22.46 -22.46 -33.15
N LEU A 189 -23.40 -21.57 -32.83
CA LEU A 189 -23.16 -20.53 -31.84
C LEU A 189 -22.95 -21.14 -30.45
N LEU A 190 -23.77 -22.11 -30.06
CA LEU A 190 -23.62 -22.81 -28.77
C LEU A 190 -22.28 -23.54 -28.66
N ILE A 191 -21.86 -24.28 -29.70
CA ILE A 191 -20.53 -24.95 -29.71
C ILE A 191 -19.42 -23.92 -29.49
N LYS A 192 -19.44 -22.78 -30.19
CA LYS A 192 -18.47 -21.70 -29.99
C LYS A 192 -18.52 -21.09 -28.58
N ARG A 193 -19.70 -21.02 -27.96
CA ARG A 193 -19.85 -20.53 -26.58
C ARG A 193 -19.34 -21.56 -25.57
N ILE A 194 -19.59 -22.84 -25.79
CA ILE A 194 -19.05 -23.95 -24.99
C ILE A 194 -17.52 -23.89 -25.01
N GLU A 195 -16.90 -23.88 -26.20
CA GLU A 195 -15.45 -23.80 -26.37
C GLU A 195 -14.80 -22.61 -25.64
N LYS A 196 -15.53 -21.50 -25.46
CA LYS A 196 -15.06 -20.30 -24.77
C LYS A 196 -15.36 -20.26 -23.27
N SER A 197 -16.28 -21.07 -22.78
CA SER A 197 -16.65 -21.08 -21.35
C SER A 197 -15.53 -21.67 -20.50
N ASN A 198 -15.27 -21.08 -19.33
CA ASN A 198 -14.39 -21.63 -18.30
C ASN A 198 -15.19 -22.07 -17.05
N ASP A 199 -16.51 -22.10 -17.14
CA ASP A 199 -17.40 -22.44 -16.02
C ASP A 199 -17.99 -23.83 -16.23
N ALA A 200 -17.42 -24.82 -15.53
CA ALA A 200 -17.87 -26.20 -15.61
C ALA A 200 -19.32 -26.37 -15.15
N ALA A 201 -19.80 -25.56 -14.20
CA ALA A 201 -21.17 -25.65 -13.70
C ALA A 201 -22.18 -25.16 -14.75
N LEU A 202 -21.86 -24.11 -15.50
CA LEU A 202 -22.70 -23.66 -16.63
C LEU A 202 -22.74 -24.68 -17.76
N LEU A 203 -21.60 -25.33 -18.04
CA LEU A 203 -21.50 -26.39 -19.04
C LEU A 203 -22.30 -27.64 -18.62
N GLU A 204 -22.20 -28.06 -17.36
CA GLU A 204 -23.01 -29.15 -16.80
C GLU A 204 -24.50 -28.78 -16.78
N ALA A 205 -24.87 -27.54 -16.46
CA ALA A 205 -26.24 -27.09 -16.51
C ALA A 205 -26.81 -27.17 -17.94
N LEU A 206 -26.04 -26.74 -18.95
CA LEU A 206 -26.42 -26.89 -20.35
C LEU A 206 -26.61 -28.37 -20.72
N LYS A 207 -25.67 -29.24 -20.34
CA LYS A 207 -25.75 -30.68 -20.58
C LYS A 207 -26.99 -31.30 -19.94
N ASN A 208 -27.19 -31.05 -18.66
CA ASN A 208 -28.33 -31.61 -17.92
C ASN A 208 -29.67 -31.12 -18.48
N SER A 209 -29.71 -29.89 -18.99
CA SER A 209 -30.92 -29.32 -19.58
C SER A 209 -31.28 -29.89 -20.96
N SER A 210 -30.34 -30.51 -21.70
CA SER A 210 -30.58 -31.03 -23.05
C SER A 210 -31.64 -32.15 -23.11
N THR A 211 -31.91 -32.81 -21.98
CA THR A 211 -32.87 -33.94 -21.86
C THR A 211 -34.16 -33.58 -21.13
N THR A 212 -34.37 -32.29 -20.83
CA THR A 212 -35.47 -31.82 -19.97
C THR A 212 -36.56 -31.09 -20.75
N THR A 213 -36.58 -29.76 -20.73
CA THR A 213 -37.54 -28.92 -21.46
C THR A 213 -36.80 -27.88 -22.30
N SER A 214 -37.41 -27.46 -23.42
CA SER A 214 -36.84 -26.41 -24.27
C SER A 214 -36.66 -25.07 -23.53
N THR A 215 -37.41 -24.84 -22.44
CA THR A 215 -37.29 -23.64 -21.60
C THR A 215 -36.06 -23.71 -20.70
N GLU A 216 -35.85 -24.84 -20.02
CA GLU A 216 -34.65 -25.05 -19.18
C GLU A 216 -33.37 -25.05 -20.02
N PHE A 217 -33.42 -25.64 -21.22
CA PHE A 217 -32.31 -25.57 -22.18
C PHE A 217 -32.02 -24.13 -22.65
N ALA A 218 -33.07 -23.34 -22.90
CA ALA A 218 -32.92 -21.93 -23.27
C ALA A 218 -32.36 -21.06 -22.12
N ASP A 219 -32.69 -21.37 -20.87
CA ASP A 219 -32.12 -20.71 -19.70
C ASP A 219 -30.61 -21.00 -19.60
N ALA A 220 -30.20 -22.26 -19.67
CA ALA A 220 -28.78 -22.64 -19.60
C ALA A 220 -27.96 -22.09 -20.79
N ALA A 221 -28.53 -22.10 -22.00
CA ALA A 221 -27.92 -21.47 -23.17
C ALA A 221 -27.72 -19.96 -22.98
N ARG A 222 -28.70 -19.27 -22.37
CA ARG A 222 -28.62 -17.82 -22.09
C ARG A 222 -27.51 -17.52 -21.10
N ASP A 223 -27.33 -18.34 -20.07
CA ASP A 223 -26.26 -18.16 -19.08
C ASP A 223 -24.86 -18.32 -19.72
N LEU A 224 -24.76 -19.09 -20.81
CA LEU A 224 -23.56 -19.18 -21.66
C LEU A 224 -23.46 -18.05 -22.72
N GLY A 225 -24.35 -17.06 -22.69
CA GLY A 225 -24.32 -15.89 -23.57
C GLY A 225 -25.04 -16.08 -24.92
N PHE A 226 -26.00 -17.00 -25.01
CA PHE A 226 -26.89 -17.11 -26.16
C PHE A 226 -27.91 -15.94 -26.21
N PRO A 227 -28.28 -15.40 -27.39
CA PRO A 227 -29.21 -14.27 -27.48
C PRO A 227 -30.62 -14.60 -26.96
N ASP A 228 -31.23 -13.66 -26.23
CA ASP A 228 -32.52 -13.80 -25.54
C ASP A 228 -33.72 -13.25 -26.34
N ASP A 229 -33.50 -12.79 -27.57
CA ASP A 229 -34.57 -12.25 -28.38
C ASP A 229 -35.52 -13.34 -28.90
N PRO A 230 -36.80 -13.02 -29.17
CA PRO A 230 -37.79 -14.03 -29.54
C PRO A 230 -37.44 -14.86 -30.78
N GLN A 231 -36.71 -14.30 -31.75
CA GLN A 231 -36.34 -15.03 -32.98
C GLN A 231 -35.23 -16.03 -32.68
N SER A 232 -34.19 -15.60 -31.96
CA SER A 232 -33.10 -16.47 -31.51
C SER A 232 -33.60 -17.62 -30.62
N LEU A 233 -34.52 -17.36 -29.69
CA LEU A 233 -35.13 -18.39 -28.84
C LEU A 233 -36.04 -19.35 -29.64
N THR A 234 -36.72 -18.86 -30.68
CA THR A 234 -37.49 -19.73 -31.58
C THR A 234 -36.56 -20.69 -32.32
N ALA A 235 -35.46 -20.17 -32.88
CA ALA A 235 -34.45 -20.99 -33.56
C ALA A 235 -33.79 -22.02 -32.63
N LEU A 236 -33.52 -21.63 -31.38
CA LEU A 236 -32.98 -22.52 -30.35
C LEU A 236 -33.98 -23.62 -29.97
N SER A 237 -35.28 -23.28 -29.85
CA SER A 237 -36.31 -24.29 -29.61
C SER A 237 -36.47 -25.23 -30.79
N THR A 238 -36.33 -24.75 -32.03
CA THR A 238 -36.32 -25.61 -33.22
C THR A 238 -35.12 -26.55 -33.17
N TYR A 239 -33.92 -26.05 -32.88
CA TYR A 239 -32.74 -26.89 -32.67
C TYR A 239 -32.98 -27.97 -31.59
N PHE A 240 -33.50 -27.56 -30.42
CA PHE A 240 -33.78 -28.47 -29.31
C PHE A 240 -34.69 -29.63 -29.72
N ASN A 241 -35.77 -29.33 -30.44
CA ASN A 241 -36.75 -30.34 -30.86
C ASN A 241 -36.25 -31.24 -32.00
N THR A 242 -35.20 -30.84 -32.74
CA THR A 242 -34.74 -31.55 -33.94
C THR A 242 -33.46 -32.36 -33.72
N TYR A 243 -32.54 -31.92 -32.83
CA TYR A 243 -31.17 -32.45 -32.81
C TYR A 243 -30.57 -32.73 -31.41
N ALA A 244 -31.28 -32.50 -30.30
CA ALA A 244 -30.62 -32.23 -29.01
C ALA A 244 -30.03 -33.40 -28.21
N GLU A 245 -30.41 -34.67 -28.42
CA GLU A 245 -30.06 -35.71 -27.43
C GLU A 245 -28.57 -36.11 -27.40
N ASP A 246 -27.82 -36.06 -28.51
CA ASP A 246 -26.43 -36.56 -28.56
C ASP A 246 -25.38 -35.56 -29.12
N ASP A 247 -25.81 -34.37 -29.54
CA ASP A 247 -25.05 -33.52 -30.46
C ASP A 247 -24.12 -32.48 -29.76
N LEU A 248 -24.39 -32.15 -28.49
CA LEU A 248 -23.58 -31.23 -27.68
C LEU A 248 -22.77 -31.91 -26.58
N ASP A 249 -23.07 -33.16 -26.25
CA ASP A 249 -22.47 -33.86 -25.11
C ASP A 249 -20.95 -33.98 -25.23
N ALA A 250 -20.43 -34.38 -26.39
CA ALA A 250 -18.99 -34.51 -26.62
C ALA A 250 -18.24 -33.15 -26.51
N PRO A 251 -18.67 -32.06 -27.18
CA PRO A 251 -18.06 -30.74 -26.99
C PRO A 251 -18.11 -30.22 -25.54
N ILE A 252 -19.21 -30.48 -24.83
CA ILE A 252 -19.34 -30.09 -23.42
C ILE A 252 -18.37 -30.90 -22.56
N ASP A 253 -18.34 -32.22 -22.68
CA ASP A 253 -17.48 -33.10 -21.87
C ASP A 253 -16.00 -32.82 -22.11
N GLU A 254 -15.58 -32.65 -23.36
CA GLU A 254 -14.21 -32.26 -23.71
C GLU A 254 -13.84 -30.94 -23.02
N ARG A 255 -14.77 -29.97 -23.01
CA ARG A 255 -14.53 -28.68 -22.38
C ARG A 255 -14.50 -28.74 -20.86
N ILE A 256 -15.43 -29.47 -20.23
CA ILE A 256 -15.47 -29.68 -18.78
C ILE A 256 -14.15 -30.30 -18.32
N ASN A 257 -13.73 -31.39 -18.97
CA ASN A 257 -12.48 -32.07 -18.62
C ASN A 257 -11.28 -31.13 -18.71
N LYS A 258 -11.21 -30.31 -19.78
CA LYS A 258 -10.15 -29.31 -19.94
C LYS A 258 -10.17 -28.24 -18.83
N VAL A 259 -11.34 -27.71 -18.49
CA VAL A 259 -11.48 -26.70 -17.43
C VAL A 259 -11.09 -27.25 -16.07
N GLN A 260 -11.55 -28.46 -15.74
CA GLN A 260 -11.23 -29.11 -14.47
C GLN A 260 -9.73 -29.47 -14.38
N HIS A 261 -9.12 -29.88 -15.50
CA HIS A 261 -7.68 -30.13 -15.60
C HIS A 261 -6.84 -28.86 -15.38
N ASP A 262 -7.19 -27.76 -16.03
CA ASP A 262 -6.54 -26.45 -15.85
C ASP A 262 -6.69 -25.94 -14.39
N ASP A 263 -7.85 -26.17 -13.77
CA ASP A 263 -8.11 -25.85 -12.35
C ASP A 263 -7.25 -26.73 -11.41
N ALA A 264 -7.15 -28.03 -11.66
CA ALA A 264 -6.30 -28.94 -10.88
C ALA A 264 -4.82 -28.54 -10.94
N ARG A 265 -4.31 -28.19 -12.14
CA ARG A 265 -2.95 -27.63 -12.30
C ARG A 265 -2.79 -26.33 -11.50
N THR A 266 -3.77 -25.43 -11.56
CA THR A 266 -3.72 -24.17 -10.80
C THR A 266 -3.66 -24.43 -9.29
N LYS A 267 -4.56 -25.27 -8.77
CA LYS A 267 -4.61 -25.68 -7.36
C LYS A 267 -3.31 -26.33 -6.90
N TYR A 268 -2.74 -27.24 -7.70
CA TYR A 268 -1.47 -27.88 -7.35
C TYR A 268 -0.33 -26.86 -7.26
N LYS A 269 -0.24 -25.94 -8.21
CA LYS A 269 0.77 -24.87 -8.20
C LYS A 269 0.61 -23.95 -6.98
N GLU A 270 -0.62 -23.57 -6.63
CA GLU A 270 -0.90 -22.79 -5.41
C GLU A 270 -0.52 -23.55 -4.14
N MET A 271 -0.86 -24.84 -4.07
CA MET A 271 -0.51 -25.71 -2.96
C MET A 271 1.01 -25.78 -2.75
N VAL A 272 1.77 -26.02 -3.82
CA VAL A 272 3.23 -26.11 -3.81
C VAL A 272 3.87 -24.76 -3.44
N ASN A 273 3.36 -23.65 -3.98
CA ASN A 273 3.82 -22.31 -3.62
C ASN A 273 3.54 -21.96 -2.15
N GLY A 274 2.50 -22.53 -1.55
CA GLY A 274 2.16 -22.37 -0.14
C GLY A 274 3.00 -23.22 0.83
N TRP A 275 3.88 -24.11 0.34
CA TRP A 275 4.74 -24.91 1.22
C TRP A 275 5.84 -24.06 1.86
N SER A 276 6.09 -24.31 3.15
CA SER A 276 7.29 -23.81 3.84
C SER A 276 8.55 -24.48 3.27
N ASP A 277 9.70 -23.82 3.40
CA ASP A 277 10.98 -24.38 2.94
C ASP A 277 11.27 -25.75 3.59
N GLU A 278 10.91 -25.94 4.86
CA GLU A 278 11.03 -27.25 5.54
C GLU A 278 10.19 -28.34 4.86
N LYS A 279 8.93 -28.02 4.51
CA LYS A 279 8.04 -28.96 3.80
C LYS A 279 8.56 -29.25 2.39
N VAL A 280 9.03 -28.21 1.69
CA VAL A 280 9.64 -28.33 0.35
C VAL A 280 10.84 -29.27 0.41
N LEU A 281 11.77 -29.06 1.34
CA LEU A 281 12.96 -29.89 1.50
C LEU A 281 12.62 -31.34 1.86
N ALA A 282 11.55 -31.57 2.62
CA ALA A 282 11.05 -32.90 2.93
C ALA A 282 10.48 -33.66 1.72
N GLN A 283 10.18 -32.99 0.59
CA GLN A 283 9.68 -33.64 -0.63
C GLN A 283 10.77 -34.35 -1.45
N LYS A 284 12.05 -34.32 -1.03
CA LYS A 284 13.15 -34.92 -1.78
C LYS A 284 12.85 -36.36 -2.20
N SER A 285 12.41 -37.20 -1.26
CA SER A 285 12.13 -38.61 -1.55
C SER A 285 10.96 -38.79 -2.51
N SER A 286 9.91 -37.97 -2.44
CA SER A 286 8.79 -38.01 -3.40
C SER A 286 9.22 -37.60 -4.81
N LEU A 287 10.09 -36.59 -4.93
CA LEU A 287 10.62 -36.15 -6.23
C LEU A 287 11.53 -37.19 -6.90
N GLU A 288 12.21 -38.01 -6.11
CA GLU A 288 13.09 -39.10 -6.55
C GLU A 288 12.33 -40.42 -6.87
N GLN A 289 11.01 -40.45 -6.71
CA GLN A 289 10.19 -41.62 -7.08
C GLN A 289 9.95 -41.69 -8.60
N SER A 290 9.46 -42.84 -9.06
CA SER A 290 9.01 -43.02 -10.45
C SER A 290 7.81 -42.12 -10.77
N ASP A 291 7.49 -41.90 -12.05
CA ASP A 291 6.31 -41.12 -12.43
C ASP A 291 5.01 -41.80 -11.95
N GLU A 292 4.97 -43.14 -11.95
CA GLU A 292 3.79 -43.89 -11.49
C GLU A 292 3.56 -43.74 -9.98
N ASP A 293 4.62 -43.87 -9.17
CA ASP A 293 4.50 -43.74 -7.71
C ASP A 293 4.12 -42.30 -7.31
N PHE A 294 4.70 -41.30 -8.00
CA PHE A 294 4.34 -39.89 -7.77
C PHE A 294 2.90 -39.59 -8.19
N LYS A 295 2.42 -40.22 -9.27
CA LYS A 295 1.01 -40.16 -9.67
C LYS A 295 0.09 -40.72 -8.59
N GLU A 296 0.45 -41.85 -7.97
CA GLU A 296 -0.31 -42.39 -6.84
C GLU A 296 -0.35 -41.41 -5.64
N GLU A 297 0.76 -40.72 -5.34
CA GLU A 297 0.79 -39.67 -4.31
C GLU A 297 -0.12 -38.48 -4.66
N LEU A 298 -0.13 -38.04 -5.93
CA LEU A 298 -1.02 -36.96 -6.41
C LEU A 298 -2.49 -37.35 -6.32
N ASN A 299 -2.85 -38.54 -6.80
CA ASN A 299 -4.22 -39.07 -6.77
C ASN A 299 -4.69 -39.43 -5.35
N GLY A 300 -3.77 -39.59 -4.40
CA GLY A 300 -4.09 -39.68 -2.97
C GLY A 300 -4.71 -38.38 -2.40
N ASN A 301 -4.61 -37.25 -3.11
CA ASN A 301 -5.26 -36.00 -2.74
C ASN A 301 -6.64 -35.89 -3.42
N SER A 302 -7.71 -35.83 -2.63
CA SER A 302 -9.09 -35.78 -3.13
C SER A 302 -9.39 -34.60 -4.04
N ASP A 303 -8.63 -33.51 -3.93
CA ASP A 303 -8.82 -32.30 -4.76
C ASP A 303 -8.12 -32.40 -6.12
N LEU A 304 -7.27 -33.41 -6.33
CA LEU A 304 -6.45 -33.63 -7.52
C LEU A 304 -6.69 -35.00 -8.19
N ASP A 305 -7.47 -35.88 -7.55
CA ASP A 305 -7.73 -37.24 -7.99
C ASP A 305 -8.33 -37.32 -9.41
N GLY A 306 -7.73 -38.14 -10.27
CA GLY A 306 -8.17 -38.38 -11.65
C GLY A 306 -7.81 -37.28 -12.67
N TYR A 307 -7.09 -36.23 -12.26
CA TYR A 307 -6.70 -35.14 -13.17
C TYR A 307 -5.25 -35.22 -13.66
N PHE A 308 -4.39 -36.00 -12.99
CA PHE A 308 -2.99 -36.20 -13.35
C PHE A 308 -2.76 -37.62 -13.89
N ASP A 309 -3.59 -38.03 -14.85
CA ASP A 309 -3.55 -39.41 -15.35
C ASP A 309 -2.49 -39.67 -16.42
N ASP A 310 -2.10 -38.63 -17.15
CA ASP A 310 -1.08 -38.70 -18.20
C ASP A 310 0.32 -38.37 -17.69
N VAL A 311 1.33 -39.03 -18.25
CA VAL A 311 2.74 -38.87 -17.85
C VAL A 311 3.22 -37.40 -17.97
N GLU A 312 2.73 -36.68 -18.98
CA GLU A 312 3.08 -35.26 -19.17
C GLU A 312 2.60 -34.37 -18.00
N ASP A 313 1.44 -34.68 -17.42
CA ASP A 313 0.89 -33.95 -16.27
C ASP A 313 1.65 -34.24 -14.99
N VAL A 314 1.99 -35.52 -14.79
CA VAL A 314 2.82 -35.97 -13.67
C VAL A 314 4.20 -35.30 -13.74
N GLN A 315 4.82 -35.27 -14.91
CA GLN A 315 6.12 -34.62 -15.12
C GLN A 315 6.05 -33.10 -14.95
N TRP A 316 4.96 -32.47 -15.40
CA TRP A 316 4.70 -31.06 -15.11
C TRP A 316 4.61 -30.81 -13.59
N ALA A 317 3.86 -31.63 -12.86
CA ALA A 317 3.70 -31.51 -11.41
C ALA A 317 5.04 -31.74 -10.66
N LYS A 318 5.84 -32.72 -11.09
CA LYS A 318 7.22 -32.91 -10.62
C LYS A 318 8.09 -31.70 -10.90
N GLY A 319 7.96 -31.09 -12.08
CA GLY A 319 8.68 -29.87 -12.44
C GLY A 319 8.37 -28.69 -11.51
N ILE A 320 7.09 -28.47 -11.18
CA ILE A 320 6.67 -27.40 -10.27
C ILE A 320 7.21 -27.61 -8.84
N ALA A 321 7.05 -28.82 -8.29
CA ALA A 321 7.58 -29.14 -6.96
C ALA A 321 9.11 -29.15 -6.94
N GLY A 322 9.74 -29.71 -7.97
CA GLY A 322 11.18 -29.75 -8.17
C GLY A 322 11.80 -28.35 -8.29
N GLN A 323 11.14 -27.41 -8.99
CA GLN A 323 11.59 -26.03 -9.06
C GLN A 323 11.68 -25.41 -7.66
N ARG A 324 10.61 -25.52 -6.86
CA ARG A 324 10.59 -25.00 -5.48
C ARG A 324 11.64 -25.69 -4.62
N PHE A 325 11.81 -27.00 -4.79
CA PHE A 325 12.85 -27.78 -4.12
C PHE A 325 14.24 -27.23 -4.42
N LEU A 326 14.60 -27.04 -5.69
CA LEU A 326 15.92 -26.51 -6.05
C LEU A 326 16.15 -25.08 -5.55
N GLN A 327 15.11 -24.23 -5.56
CA GLN A 327 15.17 -22.87 -5.03
C GLN A 327 15.48 -22.81 -3.53
N ALA A 328 15.02 -23.81 -2.75
CA ALA A 328 15.30 -23.90 -1.32
C ALA A 328 16.60 -24.68 -1.02
N TYR A 329 16.81 -25.80 -1.72
CA TYR A 329 17.89 -26.73 -1.45
C TYR A 329 19.27 -26.15 -1.80
N LEU A 330 19.42 -25.58 -3.00
CA LEU A 330 20.73 -25.14 -3.50
C LEU A 330 21.32 -24.03 -2.61
N PRO A 331 20.62 -22.92 -2.31
CA PRO A 331 21.20 -21.86 -1.47
C PRO A 331 21.56 -22.31 -0.05
N ALA A 332 20.82 -23.29 0.49
CA ALA A 332 21.00 -23.78 1.85
C ALA A 332 22.11 -24.84 2.01
N ASN A 333 22.42 -25.61 0.94
CA ASN A 333 23.31 -26.76 1.02
C ASN A 333 24.58 -26.64 0.17
N CYS A 334 24.67 -25.65 -0.72
CA CYS A 334 25.85 -25.43 -1.56
C CYS A 334 26.64 -24.21 -1.12
N ASP A 335 27.97 -24.28 -1.24
CA ASP A 335 28.83 -23.12 -1.02
C ASP A 335 28.81 -22.14 -2.21
N SER A 336 29.34 -20.94 -2.01
CA SER A 336 29.32 -19.89 -3.03
C SER A 336 30.04 -20.28 -4.32
N THR A 337 31.05 -21.14 -4.27
CA THR A 337 31.80 -21.60 -5.45
C THR A 337 30.96 -22.57 -6.27
N GLU A 338 30.27 -23.48 -5.60
CA GLU A 338 29.33 -24.42 -6.21
C GLU A 338 28.15 -23.67 -6.84
N LEU A 339 27.54 -22.75 -6.11
CA LEU A 339 26.44 -21.91 -6.61
C LEU A 339 26.85 -21.10 -7.84
N LEU A 340 28.03 -20.46 -7.81
CA LEU A 340 28.53 -19.69 -8.95
C LEU A 340 28.82 -20.57 -10.17
N THR A 341 29.15 -21.85 -9.99
CA THR A 341 29.32 -22.79 -11.10
C THR A 341 28.00 -23.01 -11.83
N ILE A 342 26.91 -23.22 -11.08
CA ILE A 342 25.57 -23.43 -11.66
C ILE A 342 25.01 -22.13 -12.26
N ILE A 343 25.10 -21.00 -11.53
CA ILE A 343 24.56 -19.71 -12.00
C ILE A 343 25.19 -19.32 -13.35
N ASN A 344 26.49 -19.59 -13.51
CA ASN A 344 27.26 -19.22 -14.70
C ASN A 344 27.23 -20.25 -15.84
N ALA A 345 26.48 -21.34 -15.70
CA ALA A 345 26.21 -22.29 -16.78
C ALA A 345 25.36 -21.64 -17.90
N ASP A 346 25.61 -22.02 -19.17
CA ASP A 346 24.99 -21.40 -20.34
C ASP A 346 23.72 -22.15 -20.77
N GLY A 347 22.58 -21.46 -20.79
CA GLY A 347 21.30 -22.09 -21.11
C GLY A 347 20.81 -23.14 -20.10
N VAL A 348 19.76 -23.87 -20.50
CA VAL A 348 19.07 -24.86 -19.65
C VAL A 348 19.90 -26.14 -19.49
N GLU A 349 20.43 -26.68 -20.59
CA GLU A 349 21.15 -27.97 -20.63
C GLU A 349 22.40 -27.95 -19.73
N ASP A 350 23.27 -26.96 -19.88
CA ASP A 350 24.47 -26.84 -19.02
C ASP A 350 24.09 -26.63 -17.54
N THR A 351 22.96 -25.96 -17.26
CA THR A 351 22.50 -25.75 -15.89
C THR A 351 22.02 -27.07 -15.27
N VAL A 352 21.27 -27.88 -16.02
CA VAL A 352 20.86 -29.23 -15.59
C VAL A 352 22.09 -30.07 -15.28
N ASP A 353 23.06 -30.13 -16.19
CA ASP A 353 24.28 -30.92 -16.01
C ASP A 353 25.10 -30.47 -14.78
N ALA A 354 25.21 -29.16 -14.57
CA ALA A 354 25.88 -28.60 -13.40
C ALA A 354 25.19 -29.00 -12.08
N VAL A 355 23.84 -28.95 -12.04
CA VAL A 355 23.08 -29.35 -10.85
C VAL A 355 23.18 -30.87 -10.61
N LYS A 356 23.04 -31.70 -11.65
CA LYS A 356 23.17 -33.16 -11.56
C LYS A 356 24.53 -33.60 -11.05
N THR A 357 25.59 -32.88 -11.46
CA THR A 357 26.96 -33.14 -10.98
C THR A 357 27.12 -32.91 -9.48
N LEU A 358 26.41 -31.92 -8.93
CA LEU A 358 26.45 -31.59 -7.50
C LEU A 358 25.50 -32.45 -6.65
N LEU A 359 24.46 -33.02 -7.25
CA LEU A 359 23.45 -33.84 -6.57
C LEU A 359 23.48 -35.31 -7.02
N PRO A 360 24.63 -36.02 -7.11
CA PRO A 360 24.78 -37.26 -7.88
C PRO A 360 23.98 -38.47 -7.37
N ASP A 361 23.36 -38.40 -6.20
CA ASP A 361 22.63 -39.51 -5.57
C ASP A 361 21.11 -39.40 -5.82
N GLY A 362 20.45 -40.53 -6.15
CA GLY A 362 18.99 -40.61 -6.36
C GLY A 362 18.54 -40.59 -7.84
N ASP A 363 17.24 -40.78 -8.09
CA ASP A 363 16.65 -40.53 -9.42
C ASP A 363 16.43 -39.02 -9.61
N GLN A 364 17.09 -38.46 -10.61
CA GLN A 364 17.16 -37.02 -10.86
C GLN A 364 16.26 -36.57 -12.01
N ASN A 365 15.35 -37.42 -12.48
CA ASN A 365 14.44 -37.09 -13.59
C ASN A 365 13.64 -35.80 -13.33
N TYR A 366 13.35 -35.47 -12.06
CA TYR A 366 12.67 -34.22 -11.71
C TYR A 366 13.50 -32.96 -12.01
N ILE A 367 14.83 -33.03 -12.08
CA ILE A 367 15.70 -31.87 -12.34
C ILE A 367 15.49 -31.35 -13.77
N GLU A 368 15.36 -32.25 -14.74
CA GLU A 368 15.04 -31.90 -16.14
C GLU A 368 13.64 -31.26 -16.26
N GLN A 369 12.71 -31.69 -15.41
CA GLN A 369 11.37 -31.12 -15.38
C GLN A 369 11.31 -29.78 -14.64
N ALA A 370 12.19 -29.58 -13.66
CA ALA A 370 12.25 -28.39 -12.82
C ALA A 370 12.98 -27.22 -13.49
N ILE A 371 14.02 -27.51 -14.28
CA ILE A 371 14.85 -26.50 -14.96
C ILE A 371 14.41 -26.40 -16.42
N LYS A 372 13.51 -25.45 -16.70
CA LYS A 372 13.00 -25.10 -18.04
C LYS A 372 13.24 -23.62 -18.32
N GLU A 373 13.02 -23.16 -19.55
CA GLU A 373 13.25 -21.75 -19.91
C GLU A 373 12.49 -20.78 -18.99
N GLU A 374 11.25 -21.12 -18.65
CA GLU A 374 10.36 -20.33 -17.79
C GLU A 374 10.75 -20.32 -16.30
N SER A 375 11.49 -21.33 -15.81
CA SER A 375 11.87 -21.46 -14.39
C SER A 375 13.32 -21.11 -14.12
N LEU A 376 14.19 -21.15 -15.14
CA LEU A 376 15.64 -20.98 -15.02
C LEU A 376 16.02 -19.68 -14.30
N ALA A 377 15.40 -18.56 -14.68
CA ALA A 377 15.68 -17.27 -14.07
C ALA A 377 15.36 -17.24 -12.57
N ALA A 378 14.24 -17.85 -12.16
CA ALA A 378 13.82 -17.90 -10.77
C ALA A 378 14.75 -18.80 -9.91
N ILE A 379 15.24 -19.91 -10.48
CA ILE A 379 16.22 -20.79 -9.82
C ILE A 379 17.57 -20.06 -9.68
N LYS A 380 18.06 -19.41 -10.74
CA LYS A 380 19.30 -18.61 -10.69
C LYS A 380 19.20 -17.45 -9.70
N ALA A 381 18.06 -16.76 -9.63
CA ALA A 381 17.83 -15.70 -8.65
C ALA A 381 17.96 -16.20 -7.20
N SER A 382 17.35 -17.34 -6.85
CA SER A 382 17.50 -17.94 -5.52
C SER A 382 18.94 -18.32 -5.19
N MET A 383 19.68 -18.88 -6.15
CA MET A 383 21.11 -19.16 -5.96
C MET A 383 21.95 -17.89 -5.77
N VAL A 384 21.64 -16.82 -6.51
CA VAL A 384 22.30 -15.51 -6.31
C VAL A 384 22.03 -14.96 -4.90
N GLN A 385 20.82 -15.13 -4.37
CA GLN A 385 20.51 -14.76 -2.99
C GLN A 385 21.40 -15.53 -1.99
N GLY A 386 21.63 -16.83 -2.21
CA GLY A 386 22.58 -17.63 -1.44
C GLY A 386 24.02 -17.09 -1.53
N VAL A 387 24.49 -16.75 -2.74
CA VAL A 387 25.82 -16.12 -2.95
C VAL A 387 25.93 -14.78 -2.21
N ILE A 388 24.85 -13.98 -2.19
CA ILE A 388 24.81 -12.71 -1.45
C ILE A 388 24.96 -12.97 0.05
N GLN A 389 24.18 -13.89 0.63
CA GLN A 389 24.18 -14.23 2.05
C GLN A 389 25.51 -14.84 2.53
N GLN A 390 26.25 -15.50 1.65
CA GLN A 390 27.56 -16.06 1.98
C GLN A 390 28.72 -15.05 1.76
N ASN A 391 28.45 -13.86 1.22
CA ASN A 391 29.49 -12.90 0.87
C ASN A 391 29.91 -12.05 2.08
N ALA A 392 31.17 -12.12 2.49
CA ALA A 392 31.69 -11.31 3.60
C ALA A 392 32.07 -9.86 3.22
N ASP A 393 32.08 -9.50 1.94
CA ASP A 393 32.53 -8.18 1.46
C ASP A 393 31.37 -7.17 1.41
N ALA A 394 31.24 -6.41 2.49
CA ALA A 394 30.20 -5.39 2.64
C ALA A 394 30.22 -4.32 1.52
N ALA A 395 31.37 -4.06 0.87
CA ALA A 395 31.44 -3.09 -0.23
C ALA A 395 30.78 -3.64 -1.51
N LYS A 396 30.96 -4.93 -1.79
CA LYS A 396 30.27 -5.60 -2.91
C LYS A 396 28.77 -5.67 -2.68
N ILE A 397 28.34 -5.99 -1.46
CA ILE A 397 26.92 -5.97 -1.08
C ILE A 397 26.32 -4.57 -1.21
N LYS A 398 27.05 -3.54 -0.76
CA LYS A 398 26.61 -2.15 -0.96
C LYS A 398 26.43 -1.79 -2.44
N ALA A 399 27.31 -2.26 -3.33
CA ALA A 399 27.16 -2.00 -4.76
C ALA A 399 25.87 -2.61 -5.36
N LEU A 400 25.42 -3.77 -4.84
CA LEU A 400 24.14 -4.37 -5.22
C LEU A 400 22.95 -3.53 -4.74
N ILE A 401 22.99 -3.04 -3.50
CA ILE A 401 21.95 -2.18 -2.91
C ILE A 401 21.85 -0.83 -3.65
N ASP A 402 22.99 -0.22 -3.97
CA ASP A 402 23.04 1.13 -4.56
C ASP A 402 22.62 1.17 -6.05
N ALA A 403 22.57 0.01 -6.71
CA ALA A 403 22.16 -0.09 -8.11
C ALA A 403 20.72 0.40 -8.31
N LYS A 404 20.50 1.22 -9.33
CA LYS A 404 19.20 1.90 -9.57
C LYS A 404 18.38 1.30 -10.71
N ASN A 405 18.97 0.35 -11.44
CA ASN A 405 18.35 -0.31 -12.57
C ASN A 405 19.07 -1.63 -12.87
N LEU A 406 18.48 -2.44 -13.76
CA LEU A 406 19.02 -3.75 -14.14
C LEU A 406 20.47 -3.68 -14.66
N ASP A 407 20.84 -2.70 -15.49
CA ASP A 407 22.21 -2.62 -16.03
C ASP A 407 23.27 -2.40 -14.95
N THR A 408 23.00 -1.47 -14.03
CA THR A 408 23.89 -1.20 -12.88
C THR A 408 23.91 -2.38 -11.92
N PHE A 409 22.80 -3.08 -11.73
CA PHE A 409 22.71 -4.26 -10.89
C PHE A 409 23.47 -5.45 -11.49
N LYS A 410 23.30 -5.73 -12.78
CA LYS A 410 24.07 -6.74 -13.53
C LYS A 410 25.57 -6.50 -13.45
N LYS A 411 26.00 -5.23 -13.48
CA LYS A 411 27.41 -4.87 -13.25
C LYS A 411 27.86 -5.18 -11.83
N ALA A 412 27.04 -4.91 -10.82
CA ALA A 412 27.33 -5.25 -9.43
C ALA A 412 27.36 -6.77 -9.20
N LEU A 413 26.48 -7.54 -9.85
CA LEU A 413 26.48 -9.01 -9.84
C LEU A 413 27.80 -9.61 -10.35
N ARG A 414 28.36 -9.04 -11.42
CA ARG A 414 29.70 -9.41 -11.88
C ARG A 414 30.79 -9.18 -10.82
N GLY A 415 30.62 -8.17 -9.97
CA GLY A 415 31.52 -7.90 -8.85
C GLY A 415 31.49 -8.99 -7.75
N VAL A 416 30.38 -9.70 -7.60
CA VAL A 416 30.24 -10.86 -6.69
C VAL A 416 30.51 -12.21 -7.34
N GLY A 417 30.89 -12.24 -8.63
CA GLY A 417 31.32 -13.44 -9.35
C GLY A 417 30.31 -14.02 -10.33
N VAL A 418 29.12 -13.41 -10.47
CA VAL A 418 28.09 -13.83 -11.43
C VAL A 418 28.42 -13.23 -12.80
N THR A 419 29.00 -14.04 -13.69
CA THR A 419 29.44 -13.62 -15.02
C THR A 419 28.30 -13.67 -16.03
N GLN A 420 27.42 -14.68 -15.95
CA GLN A 420 26.22 -14.79 -16.75
C GLN A 420 25.04 -14.07 -16.09
N VAL A 421 24.59 -12.97 -16.71
CA VAL A 421 23.57 -12.07 -16.14
C VAL A 421 22.42 -11.76 -17.11
N ASP A 422 22.45 -12.29 -18.32
CA ASP A 422 21.48 -11.97 -19.36
C ASP A 422 20.10 -12.59 -19.09
N TRP A 423 20.06 -13.67 -18.31
CA TRP A 423 18.84 -14.28 -17.79
C TRP A 423 18.02 -13.35 -16.88
N LEU A 424 18.65 -12.35 -16.26
CA LEU A 424 17.95 -11.40 -15.39
C LEU A 424 17.32 -10.28 -16.23
N THR A 425 16.03 -10.40 -16.51
CA THR A 425 15.24 -9.40 -17.26
C THR A 425 14.16 -8.73 -16.44
N ASP A 426 13.82 -9.30 -15.28
CA ASP A 426 12.75 -8.84 -14.41
C ASP A 426 13.27 -7.93 -13.28
N GLU A 427 12.71 -6.73 -13.18
CA GLU A 427 13.03 -5.77 -12.14
C GLU A 427 12.55 -6.25 -10.75
N ALA A 428 11.48 -7.03 -10.66
CA ALA A 428 11.02 -7.58 -9.38
C ALA A 428 12.05 -8.52 -8.76
N GLN A 429 12.71 -9.36 -9.56
CA GLN A 429 13.80 -10.23 -9.10
C GLN A 429 15.01 -9.42 -8.59
N MET A 430 15.35 -8.32 -9.28
CA MET A 430 16.38 -7.38 -8.82
C MET A 430 16.03 -6.83 -7.44
N LEU A 431 14.80 -6.34 -7.24
CA LEU A 431 14.35 -5.75 -5.98
C LEU A 431 14.40 -6.77 -4.83
N GLU A 432 14.04 -8.03 -5.07
CA GLU A 432 14.11 -9.07 -4.03
C GLU A 432 15.57 -9.42 -3.68
N MET A 433 16.46 -9.52 -4.67
CA MET A 433 17.89 -9.70 -4.40
C MET A 433 18.52 -8.49 -3.67
N GLN A 434 18.07 -7.27 -3.97
CA GLN A 434 18.48 -6.07 -3.23
C GLN A 434 17.99 -6.09 -1.79
N LYS A 435 16.79 -6.62 -1.54
CA LYS A 435 16.28 -6.84 -0.18
C LYS A 435 17.16 -7.84 0.56
N THR A 436 17.50 -8.98 -0.04
CA THR A 436 18.48 -9.93 0.53
C THR A 436 19.81 -9.26 0.83
N ALA A 437 20.31 -8.41 -0.08
CA ALA A 437 21.55 -7.66 0.12
C ALA A 437 21.45 -6.67 1.29
N ARG A 438 20.32 -5.96 1.46
CA ARG A 438 20.08 -5.07 2.61
C ARG A 438 20.06 -5.85 3.93
N THR A 439 19.33 -6.96 3.99
CA THR A 439 19.28 -7.86 5.15
C THR A 439 20.68 -8.35 5.51
N HIS A 440 21.41 -8.90 4.56
CA HIS A 440 22.76 -9.43 4.81
C HIS A 440 23.75 -8.34 5.23
N LYS A 441 23.67 -7.13 4.63
CA LYS A 441 24.49 -6.00 5.07
C LYS A 441 24.19 -5.60 6.51
N PHE A 442 22.93 -5.67 6.93
CA PHE A 442 22.53 -5.43 8.31
C PHE A 442 23.09 -6.51 9.26
N GLU A 443 23.03 -7.78 8.87
CA GLU A 443 23.62 -8.90 9.62
C GLU A 443 25.14 -8.78 9.76
N LEU A 444 25.86 -8.41 8.69
CA LEU A 444 27.29 -8.13 8.73
C LEU A 444 27.62 -6.96 9.68
N ALA A 445 26.81 -5.90 9.66
CA ALA A 445 26.99 -4.76 10.56
C ALA A 445 26.72 -5.15 12.03
N ILE A 446 25.69 -5.95 12.29
CA ILE A 446 25.42 -6.54 13.60
C ILE A 446 26.60 -7.40 14.03
N GLY A 447 27.12 -8.30 13.18
CA GLY A 447 28.26 -9.16 13.48
C GLY A 447 29.54 -8.39 13.79
N ALA A 448 29.74 -7.22 13.16
CA ALA A 448 30.87 -6.33 13.47
C ALA A 448 30.75 -5.64 14.83
N ILE A 449 29.55 -5.57 15.41
CA ILE A 449 29.25 -4.85 16.64
C ILE A 449 28.98 -5.81 17.80
N SER A 450 28.22 -6.87 17.59
CA SER A 450 27.89 -7.83 18.64
C SER A 450 29.15 -8.54 19.13
N THR A 451 29.28 -8.70 20.45
CA THR A 451 30.31 -9.57 21.05
C THR A 451 29.86 -11.02 21.17
N LEU A 452 28.58 -11.26 20.85
CA LEU A 452 27.98 -12.56 20.60
C LEU A 452 27.85 -12.74 19.08
N ASP A 453 27.49 -13.92 18.60
CA ASP A 453 27.38 -14.17 17.17
C ASP A 453 26.25 -13.34 16.52
N SER A 454 26.24 -13.20 15.19
CA SER A 454 25.26 -12.34 14.50
C SER A 454 23.83 -12.93 14.53
N GLY A 455 23.71 -14.26 14.52
CA GLY A 455 22.42 -14.98 14.52
C GLY A 455 21.56 -14.75 15.77
N VAL A 456 22.13 -14.15 16.82
CA VAL A 456 21.45 -13.88 18.10
C VAL A 456 20.49 -12.69 18.07
N HIS A 457 20.54 -11.92 16.98
CA HIS A 457 19.73 -10.73 16.75
C HIS A 457 18.65 -10.98 15.70
N SER A 458 18.18 -12.23 15.61
CA SER A 458 17.19 -12.69 14.63
C SER A 458 15.91 -11.86 14.64
N LYS A 459 15.43 -11.44 15.81
CA LYS A 459 14.20 -10.63 15.95
C LYS A 459 14.43 -9.18 15.56
N LEU A 460 15.61 -8.65 15.84
CA LEU A 460 16.00 -7.33 15.33
C LEU A 460 16.11 -7.33 13.79
N VAL A 461 16.67 -8.38 13.18
CA VAL A 461 16.73 -8.55 11.72
C VAL A 461 15.33 -8.70 11.13
N GLU A 462 14.45 -9.49 11.78
CA GLU A 462 13.05 -9.65 11.37
C GLU A 462 12.32 -8.29 11.38
N ALA A 463 12.49 -7.49 12.43
CA ALA A 463 11.95 -6.14 12.49
C ALA A 463 12.49 -5.25 11.35
N PHE A 464 13.79 -5.30 11.07
CA PHE A 464 14.42 -4.50 10.02
C PHE A 464 13.85 -4.84 8.63
N ASN A 465 13.61 -6.13 8.38
CA ASN A 465 13.06 -6.62 7.12
C ASN A 465 11.61 -6.20 6.85
N THR A 466 10.89 -5.69 7.85
CA THR A 466 9.54 -5.12 7.68
C THR A 466 9.52 -3.64 7.32
N LEU A 467 10.67 -2.97 7.36
CA LEU A 467 10.79 -1.56 6.99
C LEU A 467 10.79 -1.38 5.47
N GLU A 468 10.28 -0.23 5.02
CA GLU A 468 10.40 0.19 3.63
C GLU A 468 11.89 0.33 3.21
N PRO A 469 12.24 0.05 1.94
CA PRO A 469 13.63 0.07 1.47
C PRO A 469 14.39 1.36 1.81
N GLU A 470 13.72 2.51 1.73
CA GLU A 470 14.30 3.82 2.03
C GLU A 470 14.73 3.95 3.49
N LYS A 471 13.93 3.37 4.40
CA LYS A 471 14.24 3.38 5.84
C LYS A 471 15.32 2.37 6.18
N GLN A 472 15.34 1.22 5.50
CA GLN A 472 16.45 0.26 5.57
C GLN A 472 17.77 0.91 5.15
N ASP A 473 17.75 1.65 4.03
CA ASP A 473 18.92 2.35 3.50
C ASP A 473 19.41 3.46 4.46
N GLU A 474 18.50 4.19 5.10
CA GLU A 474 18.84 5.20 6.13
C GLU A 474 19.63 4.56 7.29
N ILE A 475 19.11 3.46 7.85
CA ILE A 475 19.77 2.73 8.95
C ILE A 475 21.13 2.18 8.49
N LEU A 476 21.21 1.66 7.26
CA LEU A 476 22.44 1.12 6.68
C LEU A 476 23.46 2.19 6.24
N ALA A 477 23.07 3.46 6.19
CA ALA A 477 23.93 4.58 5.84
C ALA A 477 24.64 5.21 7.06
N ASN A 478 24.01 5.16 8.25
CA ASN A 478 24.42 5.95 9.42
C ASN A 478 25.50 5.33 10.33
N ASN A 479 26.49 4.63 9.75
CA ASN A 479 27.62 4.01 10.43
C ASN A 479 27.23 2.97 11.52
N ASN A 480 28.22 2.22 12.01
CA ASN A 480 28.05 1.20 13.06
C ASN A 480 27.50 1.74 14.41
N ASN A 481 27.34 3.06 14.58
CA ASN A 481 26.89 3.65 15.83
C ASN A 481 25.38 3.45 16.05
N GLU A 482 24.54 3.70 15.04
CA GLU A 482 23.09 3.50 15.18
C GLU A 482 22.77 2.03 15.41
N ILE A 483 23.39 1.15 14.63
CA ILE A 483 23.23 -0.31 14.78
C ILE A 483 23.70 -0.78 16.17
N ARG A 484 24.72 -0.15 16.76
CA ARG A 484 25.13 -0.41 18.14
C ARG A 484 24.07 -0.02 19.16
N HIS A 485 23.31 1.05 18.92
CA HIS A 485 22.16 1.39 19.77
C HIS A 485 21.06 0.36 19.63
N LEU A 486 20.77 -0.10 18.40
CA LEU A 486 19.75 -1.12 18.13
C LEU A 486 20.05 -2.45 18.82
N VAL A 487 21.29 -2.94 18.74
CA VAL A 487 21.77 -4.20 19.33
C VAL A 487 21.82 -4.19 20.87
N ASN A 488 21.67 -3.02 21.49
CA ASN A 488 21.74 -2.85 22.94
C ASN A 488 20.45 -2.27 23.56
N ALA A 489 19.46 -1.87 22.75
CA ALA A 489 18.21 -1.28 23.21
C ALA A 489 17.37 -2.28 24.02
N GLN A 490 17.01 -1.93 25.26
CA GLN A 490 16.22 -2.78 26.16
C GLN A 490 14.80 -2.26 26.40
N ASP A 491 14.35 -1.32 25.58
CA ASP A 491 13.00 -0.77 25.62
C ASP A 491 12.51 -0.47 24.20
N THR A 492 11.19 -0.46 24.03
CA THR A 492 10.56 -0.30 22.72
C THR A 492 10.63 1.12 22.20
N VAL A 493 10.78 2.12 23.07
CA VAL A 493 10.88 3.52 22.66
C VAL A 493 12.21 3.72 21.94
N SER A 494 13.28 3.05 22.39
CA SER A 494 14.63 3.15 21.83
C SER A 494 14.66 2.62 20.42
N LEU A 495 14.05 1.46 20.18
CA LEU A 495 13.94 0.91 18.84
C LEU A 495 13.03 1.75 17.95
N LYS A 496 11.90 2.25 18.47
CA LYS A 496 10.97 3.13 17.72
C LYS A 496 11.59 4.45 17.29
N HIS A 497 12.56 4.97 18.02
CA HIS A 497 13.27 6.18 17.60
C HIS A 497 13.93 5.99 16.22
N TYR A 498 14.60 4.84 16.02
CA TYR A 498 15.30 4.54 14.78
C TYR A 498 14.38 3.90 13.73
N PHE A 499 13.48 3.02 14.12
CA PHE A 499 12.59 2.28 13.21
C PHE A 499 11.34 3.11 12.83
N GLY A 500 11.05 4.17 13.58
CA GLY A 500 9.84 5.00 13.44
C GLY A 500 8.71 4.59 14.40
N ASP A 501 7.82 5.54 14.70
CA ASP A 501 6.54 5.29 15.39
C ASP A 501 5.41 5.59 14.40
N VAL A 502 4.55 4.60 14.12
CA VAL A 502 3.50 4.76 13.10
C VAL A 502 2.15 4.43 13.69
N LYS A 503 1.26 5.43 13.67
CA LYS A 503 -0.11 5.33 14.16
C LYS A 503 -1.04 4.79 13.07
N GLY A 504 -1.61 3.60 13.27
CA GLY A 504 -2.94 3.23 12.74
C GLY A 504 -3.03 2.42 11.45
N ASP A 505 -2.22 1.37 11.27
CA ASP A 505 -2.39 0.39 10.16
C ASP A 505 -2.02 -1.03 10.62
N ASP A 506 -2.50 -2.09 9.96
CA ASP A 506 -2.30 -3.50 10.36
C ASP A 506 -0.82 -3.94 10.27
N ASN A 507 -0.09 -3.45 9.25
CA ASN A 507 1.37 -3.63 9.15
C ASN A 507 2.12 -3.04 10.37
N ASN A 508 1.56 -2.00 10.99
CA ASN A 508 2.15 -1.37 12.18
C ASN A 508 1.96 -2.23 13.44
N ARG A 509 0.92 -3.07 13.51
CA ARG A 509 0.75 -4.00 14.63
C ARG A 509 1.82 -5.09 14.58
N LYS A 510 2.17 -5.56 13.39
CA LYS A 510 3.25 -6.54 13.17
C LYS A 510 4.61 -5.97 13.59
N LEU A 511 4.97 -4.78 13.10
CA LEU A 511 6.23 -4.12 13.49
C LEU A 511 6.31 -3.90 15.01
N ASN A 512 5.27 -3.38 15.65
CA ASN A 512 5.26 -3.19 17.11
C ASN A 512 5.47 -4.51 17.89
N GLY A 513 4.89 -5.62 17.41
CA GLY A 513 5.13 -6.95 17.98
C GLY A 513 6.60 -7.36 17.85
N LEU A 514 7.17 -7.22 16.66
CA LEU A 514 8.58 -7.54 16.41
C LEU A 514 9.55 -6.68 17.21
N LEU A 515 9.23 -5.40 17.43
CA LEU A 515 10.04 -4.52 18.29
C LEU A 515 10.03 -4.96 19.75
N ILE A 516 8.90 -5.50 20.25
CA ILE A 516 8.84 -6.08 21.61
C ILE A 516 9.72 -7.33 21.67
N ASP A 517 9.65 -8.19 20.65
CA ASP A 517 10.46 -9.41 20.58
C ASP A 517 11.95 -9.10 20.49
N ALA A 518 12.34 -8.12 19.69
CA ALA A 518 13.73 -7.63 19.60
C ALA A 518 14.22 -7.04 20.94
N VAL A 519 13.37 -6.33 21.69
CA VAL A 519 13.71 -5.86 23.05
C VAL A 519 13.94 -7.03 24.00
N ASN A 520 13.11 -8.06 23.94
CA ASN A 520 13.27 -9.25 24.79
C ASN A 520 14.54 -10.04 24.42
N GLU A 521 14.83 -10.15 23.12
CA GLU A 521 16.09 -10.70 22.59
C GLU A 521 17.30 -9.92 23.13
N ASN A 522 17.28 -8.58 23.04
CA ASN A 522 18.35 -7.73 23.57
C ASN A 522 18.53 -7.85 25.09
N LYS A 523 17.44 -7.95 25.86
CA LYS A 523 17.50 -8.19 27.31
C LYS A 523 18.13 -9.53 27.64
N ARG A 524 17.74 -10.59 26.92
CA ARG A 524 18.35 -11.92 27.05
C ARG A 524 19.84 -11.85 26.74
N ASN A 525 20.21 -11.23 25.62
CA ASN A 525 21.59 -11.06 25.17
C ASN A 525 22.43 -10.25 26.16
N ALA A 526 21.84 -9.28 26.88
CA ALA A 526 22.53 -8.50 27.90
C ALA A 526 22.99 -9.34 29.11
N PHE A 527 22.26 -10.41 29.46
CA PHE A 527 22.69 -11.34 30.53
C PHE A 527 23.91 -12.15 30.10
N PHE A 528 23.93 -12.68 28.86
CA PHE A 528 25.09 -13.38 28.31
C PHE A 528 26.31 -12.47 28.24
N LYS A 529 26.14 -11.23 27.73
CA LYS A 529 27.19 -10.19 27.72
C LYS A 529 27.72 -9.83 29.13
N GLY A 530 27.04 -10.24 30.21
CA GLY A 530 27.47 -10.05 31.60
C GLY A 530 28.36 -11.15 32.18
N ILE A 531 28.64 -12.22 31.42
CA ILE A 531 29.47 -13.34 31.88
C ILE A 531 30.96 -12.94 31.84
N HIS A 532 31.71 -13.26 32.90
CA HIS A 532 33.12 -12.85 33.11
C HIS A 532 34.13 -13.59 32.22
N ASN A 533 33.68 -14.23 31.15
CA ASN A 533 34.48 -14.86 30.12
C ASN A 533 33.68 -14.84 28.80
N ALA A 534 34.16 -14.08 27.81
CA ALA A 534 33.43 -13.84 26.56
C ALA A 534 33.20 -15.11 25.73
N GLU A 535 34.08 -16.12 25.83
CA GLU A 535 33.93 -17.38 25.10
C GLU A 535 32.87 -18.28 25.75
N VAL A 536 32.80 -18.30 27.08
CA VAL A 536 31.69 -18.95 27.81
C VAL A 536 30.36 -18.28 27.48
N ALA A 537 30.34 -16.96 27.30
CA ALA A 537 29.12 -16.23 26.93
C ALA A 537 28.57 -16.66 25.56
N LYS A 538 29.44 -16.82 24.56
CA LYS A 538 29.07 -17.31 23.21
C LYS A 538 28.54 -18.74 23.27
N ILE A 539 29.31 -19.66 23.86
CA ILE A 539 28.93 -21.08 23.98
C ILE A 539 27.56 -21.24 24.65
N LEU A 540 27.32 -20.55 25.77
CA LEU A 540 26.04 -20.66 26.49
C LEU A 540 24.86 -20.05 25.72
N GLN A 541 25.11 -19.08 24.84
CA GLN A 541 24.07 -18.48 24.04
C GLN A 541 23.65 -19.38 22.87
N ASP A 542 24.60 -20.14 22.30
CA ASP A 542 24.38 -21.02 21.14
C ASP A 542 23.80 -22.40 21.48
N ILE A 543 23.68 -22.73 22.77
CA ILE A 543 23.09 -24.01 23.20
C ILE A 543 21.60 -24.09 22.86
N ASN A 544 21.21 -25.23 22.30
CA ASN A 544 19.84 -25.61 21.98
C ASN A 544 19.34 -26.70 22.97
N PRO A 545 18.15 -26.56 23.59
CA PRO A 545 17.23 -25.42 23.55
C PRO A 545 17.81 -24.15 24.21
N PRO A 546 17.36 -22.95 23.79
CA PRO A 546 17.90 -21.67 24.26
C PRO A 546 17.91 -21.53 25.79
N ILE A 547 19.10 -21.31 26.37
CA ILE A 547 19.26 -21.08 27.82
C ILE A 547 18.62 -19.74 28.23
N GLN A 548 17.88 -19.78 29.35
CA GLN A 548 17.31 -18.60 30.00
C GLN A 548 18.16 -18.18 31.20
N LEU A 549 18.80 -17.02 31.07
CA LEU A 549 19.62 -16.40 32.11
C LEU A 549 18.88 -15.24 32.79
N ASP A 550 19.19 -15.04 34.06
CA ASP A 550 18.83 -13.86 34.83
C ASP A 550 20.06 -13.37 35.63
N ALA A 551 19.92 -12.26 36.35
CA ALA A 551 21.00 -11.67 37.13
C ALA A 551 21.59 -12.62 38.19
N THR A 552 20.79 -13.51 38.77
CA THR A 552 21.22 -14.46 39.80
C THR A 552 22.07 -15.57 39.19
N LYS A 553 21.61 -16.14 38.07
CA LYS A 553 22.35 -17.17 37.33
C LYS A 553 23.68 -16.63 36.81
N VAL A 554 23.69 -15.42 36.23
CA VAL A 554 24.93 -14.77 35.77
C VAL A 554 25.92 -14.59 36.94
N ALA A 555 25.44 -14.15 38.11
CA ALA A 555 26.31 -14.01 39.29
C ALA A 555 26.89 -15.35 39.77
N ALA A 556 26.13 -16.44 39.69
CA ALA A 556 26.58 -17.79 40.04
C ALA A 556 27.65 -18.29 39.05
N ILE A 557 27.41 -18.16 37.74
CA ILE A 557 28.39 -18.48 36.68
C ILE A 557 29.68 -17.68 36.87
N ASN A 558 29.57 -16.36 37.11
CA ASN A 558 30.72 -15.51 37.35
C ASN A 558 31.50 -15.92 38.61
N THR A 559 30.81 -16.44 39.62
CA THR A 559 31.45 -17.02 40.81
C THR A 559 32.16 -18.32 40.48
N ALA A 560 31.57 -19.20 39.66
CA ALA A 560 32.21 -20.41 39.17
C ALA A 560 33.50 -20.11 38.40
N LEU A 561 33.48 -19.14 37.47
CA LEU A 561 34.67 -18.70 36.73
C LEU A 561 35.78 -18.21 37.67
N LYS A 562 35.44 -17.33 38.64
CA LYS A 562 36.42 -16.81 39.60
C LYS A 562 37.00 -17.85 40.57
N THR A 563 36.31 -18.97 40.80
CA THR A 563 36.67 -19.98 41.82
C THR A 563 37.20 -21.28 41.24
N HIS A 564 36.66 -21.72 40.10
CA HIS A 564 37.03 -22.95 39.41
C HIS A 564 37.82 -22.67 38.12
N GLY A 565 37.66 -21.49 37.51
CA GLY A 565 38.53 -21.03 36.42
C GLY A 565 39.91 -20.55 36.89
N VAL A 566 40.11 -20.42 38.21
CA VAL A 566 41.41 -20.09 38.81
C VAL A 566 41.73 -21.14 39.89
N PRO A 567 42.86 -21.87 39.82
CA PRO A 567 44.03 -21.64 38.94
C PRO A 567 43.86 -22.13 37.49
N LEU A 568 44.59 -21.51 36.56
CA LEU A 568 44.59 -21.88 35.13
C LEU A 568 45.02 -23.32 34.84
N THR A 569 45.65 -24.00 35.82
CA THR A 569 45.95 -25.43 35.75
C THR A 569 44.69 -26.29 35.68
N ASN A 570 43.53 -25.75 36.07
CA ASN A 570 42.26 -26.46 35.99
C ASN A 570 41.84 -26.74 34.53
N PHE A 571 42.41 -26.05 33.55
CA PHE A 571 42.18 -26.31 32.12
C PHE A 571 43.16 -27.33 31.52
N ASP A 572 44.17 -27.77 32.26
CA ASP A 572 45.21 -28.70 31.75
C ASP A 572 44.76 -30.16 31.78
N THR A 573 43.74 -30.48 32.59
CA THR A 573 43.21 -31.85 32.71
C THR A 573 41.70 -31.88 32.50
N PRO A 574 41.14 -32.90 31.80
CA PRO A 574 39.70 -33.02 31.60
C PRO A 574 38.92 -33.02 32.92
N ALA A 575 39.41 -33.72 33.95
CA ALA A 575 38.71 -33.85 35.23
C ALA A 575 38.50 -32.49 35.95
N THR A 576 39.52 -31.63 35.97
CA THR A 576 39.43 -30.31 36.61
C THR A 576 38.62 -29.32 35.77
N TYR A 577 38.72 -29.41 34.44
CA TYR A 577 37.94 -28.56 33.53
C TYR A 577 36.46 -28.94 33.58
N LYS A 578 36.16 -30.24 33.61
CA LYS A 578 34.80 -30.78 33.80
C LYS A 578 34.15 -30.23 35.06
N ALA A 579 34.88 -30.06 36.17
CA ALA A 579 34.30 -29.48 37.39
C ALA A 579 33.80 -28.03 37.19
N LEU A 580 34.48 -27.23 36.36
CA LEU A 580 34.01 -25.90 35.96
C LEU A 580 32.75 -26.01 35.07
N VAL A 581 32.78 -26.89 34.07
CA VAL A 581 31.66 -27.10 33.12
C VAL A 581 30.40 -27.60 33.86
N ASP A 582 30.54 -28.58 34.74
CA ASP A 582 29.46 -29.11 35.59
C ASP A 582 28.86 -28.01 36.47
N LYS A 583 29.72 -27.16 37.04
CA LYS A 583 29.27 -26.06 37.90
C LYS A 583 28.51 -25.00 37.09
N ILE A 584 29.00 -24.63 35.91
CA ILE A 584 28.32 -23.71 34.99
C ILE A 584 26.96 -24.29 34.59
N HIS A 585 26.90 -25.55 34.16
CA HIS A 585 25.65 -26.22 33.76
C HIS A 585 24.62 -26.20 34.89
N ASN A 586 25.02 -26.58 36.10
CA ASN A 586 24.13 -26.57 37.25
C ASN A 586 23.61 -25.16 37.58
N ASP A 587 24.42 -24.13 37.35
CA ASP A 587 24.07 -22.74 37.65
C ASP A 587 23.21 -22.08 36.54
N CYS A 588 23.24 -22.57 35.29
CA CYS A 588 22.44 -22.04 34.19
C CYS A 588 21.19 -22.86 33.85
N VAL A 589 21.30 -24.19 33.79
CA VAL A 589 20.26 -25.15 33.39
C VAL A 589 19.75 -25.94 34.61
N GLY A 590 20.66 -26.40 35.47
CA GLY A 590 20.37 -27.30 36.59
C GLY A 590 20.51 -28.78 36.22
N GLY A 591 20.86 -29.63 37.19
CA GLY A 591 21.08 -31.05 36.95
C GLY A 591 22.41 -31.37 36.25
N ALA A 592 22.55 -32.60 35.75
CA ALA A 592 23.76 -33.05 35.06
C ALA A 592 23.78 -32.60 33.58
N PRO A 593 24.94 -32.19 33.03
CA PRO A 593 25.07 -31.87 31.61
C PRO A 593 24.77 -33.06 30.71
N ASN A 594 24.17 -32.81 29.55
CA ASN A 594 24.01 -33.78 28.47
C ASN A 594 25.23 -33.76 27.51
N ASP A 595 25.26 -34.74 26.61
CA ASP A 595 26.34 -34.96 25.65
C ASP A 595 26.62 -33.71 24.80
N GLU A 596 25.56 -33.08 24.28
CA GLU A 596 25.64 -31.85 23.48
C GLU A 596 26.28 -30.69 24.24
N PHE A 597 25.93 -30.51 25.53
CA PHE A 597 26.52 -29.46 26.35
C PHE A 597 28.02 -29.70 26.59
N TYR A 598 28.45 -30.93 26.84
CA TYR A 598 29.89 -31.23 26.98
C TYR A 598 30.64 -30.97 25.67
N ASN A 599 30.08 -31.41 24.54
CA ASN A 599 30.69 -31.25 23.22
C ASN A 599 30.91 -29.77 22.88
N GLN A 600 29.96 -28.89 23.19
CA GLN A 600 30.09 -27.45 22.99
C GLN A 600 31.22 -26.81 23.84
N PHE A 601 31.53 -27.37 25.01
CA PHE A 601 32.66 -26.96 25.84
C PHE A 601 33.98 -27.66 25.47
N GLY A 602 34.01 -28.49 24.42
CA GLY A 602 35.20 -29.19 23.93
C GLY A 602 35.56 -30.45 24.72
N LEU A 603 34.59 -31.08 25.36
CA LEU A 603 34.69 -32.38 26.01
C LEU A 603 34.00 -33.47 25.17
N ASP A 604 34.24 -34.74 25.45
CA ASP A 604 33.45 -35.85 24.90
C ASP A 604 32.05 -35.96 25.53
N ASP A 605 31.20 -36.83 24.99
CA ASP A 605 29.81 -37.05 25.45
C ASP A 605 29.70 -37.35 26.96
N THR A 606 30.76 -37.88 27.58
CA THR A 606 30.78 -38.22 29.02
C THR A 606 31.43 -37.15 29.89
N GLY A 607 32.03 -36.13 29.28
CA GLY A 607 32.88 -35.15 29.93
C GLY A 607 34.25 -35.68 30.38
N ALA A 608 34.62 -36.91 30.02
CA ALA A 608 35.78 -37.60 30.59
C ALA A 608 37.10 -37.25 29.91
N ALA A 609 37.07 -36.91 28.63
CA ALA A 609 38.23 -36.47 27.86
C ALA A 609 37.94 -35.18 27.06
N PHE A 610 39.00 -34.51 26.61
CA PHE A 610 38.90 -33.43 25.63
C PHE A 610 38.58 -33.99 24.26
N GLN A 611 37.82 -33.25 23.46
CA GLN A 611 37.49 -33.64 22.09
C GLN A 611 37.70 -32.48 21.12
N PRO A 612 38.66 -32.57 20.17
CA PRO A 612 39.69 -33.62 20.03
C PRO A 612 40.78 -33.54 21.12
N ALA A 613 41.42 -34.67 21.43
CA ALA A 613 42.54 -34.75 22.40
C ALA A 613 43.91 -34.85 21.69
N PRO A 614 44.88 -33.97 21.98
CA PRO A 614 44.80 -32.80 22.86
C PRO A 614 44.00 -31.64 22.23
N PRO A 615 43.44 -30.73 23.05
CA PRO A 615 42.65 -29.61 22.56
C PRO A 615 43.50 -28.70 21.66
N PRO A 616 43.07 -28.44 20.41
CA PRO A 616 43.82 -27.61 19.48
C PRO A 616 43.80 -26.13 19.89
N PRO A 617 44.66 -25.27 19.31
CA PRO A 617 44.75 -23.85 19.65
C PRO A 617 43.44 -23.06 19.51
N ASN A 618 42.55 -23.50 18.62
CA ASN A 618 41.26 -22.88 18.31
C ASN A 618 40.07 -23.60 18.98
N SER A 619 40.30 -24.54 19.90
CA SER A 619 39.21 -25.22 20.61
C SER A 619 38.55 -24.32 21.66
N ALA A 620 37.31 -24.64 22.02
CA ALA A 620 36.58 -23.98 23.11
C ALA A 620 37.40 -23.95 24.41
N VAL A 621 38.01 -25.08 24.81
CA VAL A 621 38.85 -25.20 26.01
C VAL A 621 40.00 -24.20 25.98
N THR A 622 40.72 -24.12 24.86
CA THR A 622 41.87 -23.22 24.71
C THR A 622 41.43 -21.75 24.69
N ALA A 623 40.32 -21.43 24.03
CA ALA A 623 39.77 -20.09 23.95
C ALA A 623 39.32 -19.58 25.33
N ILE A 624 38.57 -20.40 26.09
CA ILE A 624 38.14 -20.08 27.45
C ILE A 624 39.36 -19.88 28.37
N LYS A 625 40.32 -20.81 28.34
CA LYS A 625 41.56 -20.72 29.15
C LYS A 625 42.35 -19.45 28.84
N THR A 626 42.46 -19.10 27.57
CA THR A 626 43.20 -17.90 27.11
C THR A 626 42.53 -16.63 27.63
N GLN A 627 41.20 -16.53 27.48
CA GLN A 627 40.44 -15.40 28.01
C GLN A 627 40.53 -15.31 29.55
N GLU A 628 40.49 -16.44 30.26
CA GLU A 628 40.63 -16.49 31.72
C GLU A 628 42.03 -16.04 32.17
N SER A 629 43.06 -16.42 31.41
CA SER A 629 44.43 -15.96 31.62
C SER A 629 44.55 -14.44 31.49
N HIS A 630 43.92 -13.86 30.45
CA HIS A 630 43.87 -12.41 30.29
C HIS A 630 43.15 -11.70 31.44
N ASN A 631 42.20 -12.38 32.09
CA ASN A 631 41.43 -11.88 33.21
C ASN A 631 42.11 -12.03 34.59
N LYS A 632 43.23 -12.76 34.72
CA LYS A 632 43.79 -13.13 36.04
C LYS A 632 44.02 -11.96 36.99
N HIS A 633 44.58 -10.86 36.49
CA HIS A 633 44.87 -9.67 37.31
C HIS A 633 43.62 -8.85 37.63
N LEU A 634 42.62 -8.86 36.75
CA LEU A 634 41.30 -8.26 37.01
C LEU A 634 40.56 -9.04 38.10
N ILE A 635 40.59 -10.38 38.04
CA ILE A 635 40.00 -11.27 39.07
C ILE A 635 40.69 -11.07 40.42
N ALA A 636 42.01 -11.00 40.44
CA ALA A 636 42.77 -10.73 41.67
C ALA A 636 42.35 -9.40 42.31
N ARG A 637 42.18 -8.34 41.50
CA ARG A 637 41.70 -7.05 42.00
C ARG A 637 40.24 -7.10 42.45
N TYR A 638 39.40 -7.85 41.74
CA TYR A 638 37.99 -8.02 42.08
C TYR A 638 37.82 -8.68 43.46
N ASN A 639 38.62 -9.70 43.73
CA ASN A 639 38.55 -10.49 44.97
C ASN A 639 39.24 -9.80 46.16
N ASP A 640 39.98 -8.70 45.93
CA ASP A 640 40.57 -7.90 47.01
C ASP A 640 39.46 -7.34 47.92
N PRO A 641 39.49 -7.61 49.24
CA PRO A 641 38.48 -7.13 50.18
C PRO A 641 38.42 -5.61 50.30
N THR A 642 39.47 -4.89 49.88
CA THR A 642 39.52 -3.42 49.86
C THR A 642 38.84 -2.81 48.63
N THR A 643 38.55 -3.61 47.59
CA THR A 643 37.84 -3.14 46.39
C THR A 643 36.37 -2.88 46.72
N GLY A 644 35.97 -1.60 46.73
CA GLY A 644 34.60 -1.18 46.99
C GLY A 644 33.59 -1.59 45.91
N ALA A 645 32.30 -1.63 46.26
CA ALA A 645 31.22 -2.10 45.39
C ALA A 645 31.16 -1.39 44.02
N GLY A 646 31.36 -0.06 43.98
CA GLY A 646 31.38 0.68 42.71
C GLY A 646 32.56 0.29 41.81
N GLN A 647 33.74 0.00 42.39
CA GLN A 647 34.88 -0.46 41.61
C GLN A 647 34.68 -1.89 41.09
N LYS A 648 33.97 -2.74 41.83
CA LYS A 648 33.58 -4.08 41.38
C LYS A 648 32.67 -4.02 40.15
N ALA A 649 31.71 -3.10 40.11
CA ALA A 649 30.83 -2.93 38.96
C ALA A 649 31.58 -2.52 37.67
N LEU A 650 32.62 -1.68 37.77
CA LEU A 650 33.51 -1.39 36.64
C LEU A 650 34.30 -2.64 36.21
N LEU A 651 34.84 -3.38 37.18
CA LEU A 651 35.59 -4.61 36.91
C LEU A 651 34.72 -5.70 36.28
N ASP A 652 33.43 -5.81 36.63
CA ASP A 652 32.49 -6.77 36.02
C ASP A 652 32.42 -6.56 34.50
N VAL A 653 32.32 -5.30 34.04
CA VAL A 653 32.34 -4.97 32.60
C VAL A 653 33.70 -5.25 31.98
N LEU A 654 34.78 -4.91 32.66
CA LEU A 654 36.13 -5.18 32.15
C LEU A 654 36.38 -6.68 32.02
N LEU A 655 35.85 -7.51 32.92
CA LEU A 655 35.99 -8.98 32.90
C LEU A 655 35.20 -9.61 31.75
N SER A 656 33.99 -9.11 31.44
CA SER A 656 33.13 -9.63 30.37
C SER A 656 33.59 -9.28 28.95
N ALA A 657 34.36 -8.22 28.78
CA ALA A 657 34.87 -7.81 27.48
C ALA A 657 35.93 -8.81 26.93
N PRO A 658 35.89 -9.16 25.62
CA PRO A 658 36.93 -10.00 25.00
C PRO A 658 38.29 -9.27 25.00
N LYS A 659 39.40 -10.02 25.11
CA LYS A 659 40.77 -9.44 25.20
C LYS A 659 41.74 -10.24 24.35
N SER A 660 42.64 -9.54 23.66
CA SER A 660 43.73 -10.19 22.93
C SER A 660 44.99 -10.43 23.77
N LYS A 661 45.08 -9.80 24.96
CA LYS A 661 46.23 -9.92 25.87
C LYS A 661 45.87 -9.68 27.33
N GLU A 662 46.80 -10.07 28.19
CA GLU A 662 46.73 -9.86 29.63
C GLU A 662 46.90 -8.38 30.03
N PHE A 663 46.19 -7.96 31.09
CA PHE A 663 46.34 -6.62 31.67
C PHE A 663 47.28 -6.64 32.87
N ALA A 664 48.36 -5.85 32.80
CA ALA A 664 49.20 -5.60 33.97
C ALA A 664 48.44 -4.80 35.04
N ALA A 665 48.78 -4.99 36.32
CA ALA A 665 48.11 -4.33 37.44
C ALA A 665 48.06 -2.79 37.32
N ALA A 666 49.15 -2.17 36.84
CA ALA A 666 49.21 -0.72 36.62
C ALA A 666 48.21 -0.24 35.56
N GLN A 667 47.97 -1.03 34.51
CA GLN A 667 47.02 -0.69 33.46
C GLN A 667 45.57 -0.73 33.96
N ILE A 668 45.28 -1.58 34.97
CA ILE A 668 43.96 -1.62 35.62
C ILE A 668 43.74 -0.32 36.41
N ASP A 669 44.75 0.19 37.10
CA ASP A 669 44.67 1.46 37.81
C ASP A 669 44.49 2.64 36.87
N GLU A 670 45.20 2.65 35.74
CA GLU A 670 45.01 3.67 34.70
C GLU A 670 43.59 3.70 34.12
N LEU A 671 42.96 2.53 33.93
CA LEU A 671 41.58 2.44 33.45
C LEU A 671 40.59 2.93 34.52
N LYS A 672 40.83 2.65 35.80
CA LYS A 672 40.03 3.19 36.91
C LYS A 672 40.16 4.71 37.01
N GLU A 673 41.37 5.23 36.84
CA GLU A 673 41.63 6.67 36.84
C GLU A 673 40.96 7.36 35.64
N ALA A 674 41.04 6.76 34.45
CA ALA A 674 40.35 7.22 33.25
C ALA A 674 38.83 7.24 33.46
N PHE A 675 38.26 6.17 34.03
CA PHE A 675 36.83 6.11 34.37
C PHE A 675 36.44 7.23 35.33
N GLY A 676 37.24 7.44 36.39
CA GLY A 676 36.98 8.48 37.37
C GLY A 676 37.09 9.90 36.80
N ARG A 677 37.95 10.14 35.81
CA ARG A 677 38.14 11.46 35.16
C ARG A 677 37.14 11.77 34.06
N SER A 678 36.47 10.76 33.52
CA SER A 678 35.58 10.94 32.37
C SER A 678 34.20 11.42 32.81
N SER A 679 33.69 12.45 32.13
CA SER A 679 32.37 13.03 32.41
C SER A 679 31.22 12.30 31.69
N ASN A 680 31.52 11.46 30.71
CA ASN A 680 30.56 10.66 29.95
C ASN A 680 31.23 9.39 29.39
N LEU A 681 30.43 8.53 28.75
CA LEU A 681 30.90 7.26 28.20
C LEU A 681 31.87 7.51 27.04
N ALA A 682 31.56 8.43 26.12
CA ALA A 682 32.44 8.77 24.99
C ALA A 682 33.86 9.14 25.43
N GLY A 683 34.00 10.05 26.40
CA GLY A 683 35.30 10.45 26.94
C GLY A 683 36.03 9.30 27.62
N PHE A 684 35.29 8.39 28.28
CA PHE A 684 35.87 7.18 28.83
C PHE A 684 36.38 6.24 27.73
N LEU A 685 35.57 5.96 26.71
CA LEU A 685 35.95 5.08 25.61
C LEU A 685 37.13 5.64 24.80
N GLU A 686 37.20 6.97 24.61
CA GLU A 686 38.35 7.63 23.99
C GLU A 686 39.62 7.43 24.82
N ALA A 687 39.54 7.67 26.14
CA ALA A 687 40.67 7.43 27.04
C ALA A 687 41.10 5.96 27.04
N VAL A 688 40.15 5.02 26.97
CA VAL A 688 40.45 3.59 26.81
C VAL A 688 41.12 3.31 25.47
N ALA A 689 40.60 3.84 24.35
CA ALA A 689 41.17 3.64 23.02
C ALA A 689 42.60 4.17 22.91
N GLN A 690 42.92 5.29 23.57
CA GLN A 690 44.27 5.83 23.66
C GLN A 690 45.20 4.92 24.49
N LYS A 691 44.74 4.52 25.70
CA LYS A 691 45.53 3.72 26.64
C LYS A 691 45.68 2.25 26.26
N LYS A 692 44.79 1.73 25.41
CA LYS A 692 44.72 0.32 24.96
C LYS A 692 44.68 0.20 23.45
N SER A 693 45.31 1.13 22.74
CA SER A 693 45.39 1.13 21.27
C SER A 693 46.02 -0.14 20.68
N ASP A 694 46.80 -0.85 21.50
CA ASP A 694 47.44 -2.10 21.19
C ASP A 694 46.52 -3.33 21.37
N ASP A 695 45.36 -3.21 22.03
CA ASP A 695 44.33 -4.27 22.19
C ASP A 695 43.01 -3.86 21.54
N LYS A 696 42.97 -3.82 20.21
CA LYS A 696 41.76 -3.45 19.46
C LYS A 696 40.56 -4.35 19.75
N VAL A 697 40.79 -5.63 20.07
CA VAL A 697 39.73 -6.57 20.45
C VAL A 697 39.03 -6.10 21.71
N PHE A 698 39.80 -5.70 22.73
CA PHE A 698 39.24 -5.15 23.97
C PHE A 698 38.57 -3.80 23.76
N VAL A 699 39.19 -2.87 23.03
CA VAL A 699 38.61 -1.53 22.80
C VAL A 699 37.27 -1.65 22.08
N ASN A 700 37.18 -2.47 21.03
CA ASN A 700 35.95 -2.70 20.29
C ASN A 700 34.92 -3.44 21.14
N GLY A 701 35.32 -4.52 21.81
CA GLY A 701 34.41 -5.29 22.67
C GLY A 701 33.82 -4.46 23.81
N LEU A 702 34.64 -3.64 24.48
CA LEU A 702 34.17 -2.73 25.53
C LEU A 702 33.25 -1.66 24.96
N THR A 703 33.62 -1.03 23.85
CA THR A 703 32.78 -0.07 23.14
C THR A 703 31.42 -0.71 22.88
N ASN A 704 31.38 -1.87 22.25
CA ASN A 704 30.12 -2.49 21.85
C ASN A 704 29.24 -2.96 23.01
N GLN A 705 29.81 -3.35 24.16
CA GLN A 705 29.06 -3.83 25.33
C GLN A 705 28.64 -2.72 26.30
N LEU A 706 29.41 -1.64 26.41
CA LEU A 706 29.18 -0.60 27.41
C LEU A 706 28.25 0.47 26.85
N THR A 707 27.00 0.48 27.33
CA THR A 707 25.99 1.49 27.01
C THR A 707 26.08 2.69 27.96
N SER A 708 25.51 3.83 27.55
CA SER A 708 25.47 5.03 28.39
C SER A 708 24.73 4.78 29.70
N THR A 709 23.63 4.03 29.68
CA THR A 709 22.93 3.63 30.92
C THR A 709 23.79 2.77 31.82
N LYS A 710 24.45 1.72 31.29
CA LYS A 710 25.31 0.85 32.10
C LYS A 710 26.50 1.61 32.68
N TYR A 711 27.12 2.50 31.90
CA TYR A 711 28.17 3.40 32.34
C TYR A 711 27.69 4.31 33.48
N ASN A 712 26.52 4.94 33.32
CA ASN A 712 25.95 5.84 34.32
C ASN A 712 25.60 5.11 35.63
N VAL A 713 25.04 3.90 35.57
CA VAL A 713 24.77 3.07 36.76
C VAL A 713 26.06 2.80 37.54
N ILE A 714 27.14 2.42 36.85
CA ILE A 714 28.44 2.18 37.48
C ILE A 714 28.98 3.48 38.09
N ARG A 715 28.89 4.59 37.37
CA ARG A 715 29.35 5.91 37.83
C ARG A 715 28.61 6.37 39.09
N VAL A 716 27.29 6.20 39.13
CA VAL A 716 26.44 6.47 40.31
C VAL A 716 26.88 5.63 41.49
N ALA A 717 27.09 4.32 41.30
CA ALA A 717 27.54 3.42 42.36
C ALA A 717 28.93 3.78 42.91
N VAL A 718 29.88 4.14 42.04
CA VAL A 718 31.23 4.61 42.43
C VAL A 718 31.14 5.90 43.23
N ARG A 719 30.41 6.91 42.72
CA ARG A 719 30.24 8.21 43.40
C ARG A 719 29.58 8.02 44.76
N LYS A 720 28.52 7.21 44.83
CA LYS A 720 27.83 6.91 46.09
C LYS A 720 28.76 6.28 47.12
N ALA A 721 29.58 5.30 46.73
CA ALA A 721 30.55 4.67 47.62
C ALA A 721 31.62 5.66 48.12
N ASN A 722 32.11 6.55 47.25
CA ASN A 722 33.05 7.60 47.61
C ASN A 722 32.43 8.59 48.61
N LEU A 723 31.15 8.93 48.42
CA LEU A 723 30.42 9.90 49.25
C LEU A 723 29.89 9.32 50.58
N THR A 724 29.81 7.99 50.72
CA THR A 724 29.37 7.34 51.97
C THR A 724 30.53 6.85 52.83
N THR A 725 31.47 6.12 52.21
CA THR A 725 32.52 5.35 52.90
C THR A 725 33.93 5.65 52.39
N GLY A 726 34.07 6.53 51.39
CA GLY A 726 35.35 6.88 50.79
C GLY A 726 36.25 7.74 51.69
N SER A 727 37.49 7.95 51.25
CA SER A 727 38.38 8.88 51.93
C SER A 727 37.90 10.34 51.78
N LEU A 728 38.42 11.25 52.63
CA LEU A 728 38.11 12.68 52.51
C LEU A 728 38.48 13.25 51.13
N VAL A 729 39.55 12.73 50.51
CA VAL A 729 40.00 13.13 49.17
C VAL A 729 39.01 12.66 48.11
N ASP A 730 38.57 11.40 48.18
CA ASP A 730 37.63 10.82 47.20
C ASP A 730 36.24 11.48 47.28
N ALA A 731 35.79 11.77 48.50
CA ALA A 731 34.52 12.44 48.76
C ALA A 731 34.53 13.87 48.20
N ASN A 732 35.57 14.68 48.49
CA ASN A 732 35.66 16.03 47.95
C ASN A 732 35.84 16.03 46.42
N SER A 733 36.66 15.13 45.87
CA SER A 733 36.83 14.98 44.41
C SER A 733 35.51 14.66 43.70
N SER A 734 34.66 13.83 44.33
CA SER A 734 33.33 13.50 43.79
C SER A 734 32.35 14.67 43.93
N ILE A 735 32.42 15.45 45.01
CA ILE A 735 31.62 16.69 45.18
C ILE A 735 32.02 17.74 44.15
N ASP A 736 33.31 17.98 43.93
CA ASP A 736 33.82 19.00 43.01
C ASP A 736 33.36 18.69 41.58
N LYS A 737 33.46 17.43 41.15
CA LYS A 737 32.95 16.99 39.83
C LYS A 737 31.44 17.13 39.68
N LEU A 738 30.67 16.80 40.70
CA LEU A 738 29.22 16.98 40.66
C LEU A 738 28.85 18.47 40.59
N ASN A 739 29.60 19.37 41.24
CA ASN A 739 29.40 20.81 41.09
C ASN A 739 29.77 21.29 39.68
N GLU A 740 30.89 20.83 39.10
CA GLU A 740 31.30 21.18 37.73
C GLU A 740 30.25 20.75 36.69
N GLU A 741 29.73 19.52 36.81
CA GLU A 741 28.65 19.03 35.97
C GLU A 741 27.34 19.84 36.17
N LEU A 742 27.02 20.19 37.41
CA LEU A 742 25.85 21.02 37.72
C LEU A 742 26.00 22.46 37.18
N GLU A 743 27.18 23.06 37.27
CA GLU A 743 27.48 24.39 36.74
C GLU A 743 27.32 24.42 35.21
N THR A 744 27.75 23.34 34.54
CA THR A 744 27.56 23.18 33.09
C THR A 744 26.08 23.18 32.72
N ILE A 745 25.26 22.39 33.44
CA ILE A 745 23.80 22.35 33.25
C ILE A 745 23.19 23.73 33.54
N GLN A 746 23.60 24.38 34.64
CA GLN A 746 23.12 25.73 34.98
C GLN A 746 23.45 26.78 33.90
N GLU A 747 24.59 26.66 33.22
CA GLU A 747 24.95 27.52 32.11
C GLU A 747 24.07 27.27 30.87
N HIS A 748 23.79 26.00 30.55
CA HIS A 748 22.83 25.64 29.50
C HIS A 748 21.45 26.24 29.77
N GLN A 749 20.99 26.10 31.01
CA GLN A 749 19.72 26.59 31.52
C GLN A 749 19.65 28.15 31.48
N LYS A 750 20.72 28.85 31.83
CA LYS A 750 20.79 30.33 31.76
C LYS A 750 20.71 30.87 30.33
N ASN A 751 21.24 30.14 29.35
CA ASN A 751 21.13 30.54 27.94
C ASN A 751 19.69 30.47 27.40
N LEU A 752 18.85 29.60 27.98
CA LEU A 752 17.43 29.51 27.67
C LEU A 752 16.61 30.65 28.28
N ASP A 753 16.94 31.10 29.50
CA ASP A 753 16.22 32.19 30.20
C ASP A 753 16.10 33.47 29.35
N ASN A 754 17.17 33.82 28.63
CA ASN A 754 17.20 35.03 27.83
C ASN A 754 16.35 34.94 26.55
N LYS A 755 15.97 33.72 26.13
CA LYS A 755 15.36 33.43 24.83
C LYS A 755 13.93 32.90 24.93
N GLU A 756 13.51 32.39 26.10
CA GLU A 756 12.17 31.85 26.34
C GLU A 756 11.05 32.85 26.00
N LYS A 757 11.26 34.15 26.30
CA LYS A 757 10.30 35.22 25.97
C LYS A 757 9.99 35.30 24.47
N ASP A 758 10.99 35.08 23.62
CA ASP A 758 10.83 35.11 22.17
C ASP A 758 10.15 33.85 21.63
N HIS A 759 10.26 32.73 22.35
CA HIS A 759 9.61 31.47 21.96
C HIS A 759 8.16 31.44 22.44
N ARG A 760 7.85 32.08 23.57
CA ARG A 760 6.50 32.15 24.13
C ARG A 760 5.51 32.85 23.20
N ALA A 761 5.97 33.88 22.47
CA ALA A 761 5.15 34.57 21.46
C ALA A 761 4.65 33.64 20.34
N LEU A 762 5.32 32.50 20.10
CA LEU A 762 4.88 31.52 19.10
C LEU A 762 3.57 30.82 19.50
N LEU A 763 3.30 30.67 20.79
CA LEU A 763 2.07 30.03 21.29
C LEU A 763 0.83 30.86 20.91
N ASP A 764 0.99 32.17 20.79
CA ASP A 764 -0.06 33.13 20.44
C ASP A 764 -0.34 33.21 18.93
N VAL A 765 0.53 32.65 18.09
CA VAL A 765 0.34 32.64 16.62
C VAL A 765 -0.82 31.70 16.26
N GLN A 766 -1.91 32.25 15.73
CA GLN A 766 -2.99 31.41 15.21
C GLN A 766 -2.65 30.94 13.80
N PRO A 767 -2.86 29.66 13.45
CA PRO A 767 -2.58 29.16 12.11
C PRO A 767 -3.28 29.97 10.99
N ILE A 768 -4.48 30.50 11.26
CA ILE A 768 -5.24 31.36 10.35
C ILE A 768 -4.52 32.67 9.97
N HIS A 769 -3.54 33.11 10.75
CA HIS A 769 -2.75 34.32 10.46
C HIS A 769 -1.57 34.04 9.51
N LEU A 770 -1.24 32.77 9.25
CA LEU A 770 -0.07 32.36 8.46
C LEU A 770 -0.39 32.09 6.99
N PHE A 771 -1.61 31.65 6.72
CA PHE A 771 -2.12 31.39 5.38
C PHE A 771 -3.61 31.69 5.38
N ASN A 772 -4.07 32.37 4.33
CA ASN A 772 -5.48 32.65 4.13
C ASN A 772 -5.96 31.78 2.96
N PRO A 773 -6.75 30.71 3.21
CA PRO A 773 -7.28 29.79 2.19
C PRO A 773 -8.01 30.46 1.01
N SER A 774 -8.41 31.73 1.17
CA SER A 774 -9.03 32.54 0.11
C SER A 774 -8.07 32.95 -1.02
N PHE A 775 -6.76 32.73 -0.92
CA PHE A 775 -5.78 33.08 -1.98
C PHE A 775 -5.19 31.82 -2.60
N ARG A 776 -6.00 31.10 -3.37
CA ARG A 776 -5.73 29.71 -3.83
C ARG A 776 -4.32 29.48 -4.42
N GLU A 777 -3.73 30.49 -5.05
CA GLU A 777 -2.40 30.38 -5.69
C GLU A 777 -1.29 31.12 -4.92
N LYS A 778 -1.52 32.38 -4.51
CA LYS A 778 -0.53 33.18 -3.76
C LYS A 778 -0.33 32.68 -2.33
N ALA A 779 -1.40 32.32 -1.61
CA ALA A 779 -1.24 31.72 -0.27
C ALA A 779 -0.68 30.30 -0.36
N ARG A 780 -0.90 29.55 -1.46
CA ARG A 780 -0.23 28.26 -1.68
C ARG A 780 1.27 28.44 -1.87
N GLN A 781 1.69 29.43 -2.68
CA GLN A 781 3.11 29.77 -2.85
C GLN A 781 3.73 30.23 -1.53
N GLU A 782 3.11 31.19 -0.84
CA GLU A 782 3.63 31.71 0.44
C GLU A 782 3.60 30.65 1.57
N ALA A 783 2.58 29.80 1.64
CA ALA A 783 2.53 28.66 2.57
C ALA A 783 3.63 27.64 2.23
N GLY A 784 3.87 27.39 0.95
CA GLY A 784 5.01 26.61 0.45
C GLY A 784 6.36 27.20 0.85
N GLU A 785 6.53 28.52 0.79
CA GLU A 785 7.75 29.22 1.22
C GLU A 785 7.94 29.22 2.74
N MET A 786 6.85 29.24 3.52
CA MET A 786 6.89 29.22 4.98
C MET A 786 7.02 27.80 5.56
N LYS A 787 6.63 26.75 4.82
CA LYS A 787 6.70 25.36 5.28
C LYS A 787 8.13 24.95 5.71
N PRO A 788 9.19 25.15 4.89
CA PRO A 788 10.55 24.83 5.29
C PRO A 788 10.98 25.55 6.58
N LYS A 789 10.52 26.80 6.76
CA LYS A 789 10.85 27.61 7.92
C LYS A 789 10.30 26.99 9.22
N TYR A 790 9.02 26.64 9.25
CA TYR A 790 8.43 26.01 10.43
C TYR A 790 8.92 24.56 10.64
N GLN A 791 9.30 23.85 9.58
CA GLN A 791 9.95 22.55 9.70
C GLN A 791 11.33 22.66 10.36
N GLU A 792 12.14 23.65 9.98
CA GLU A 792 13.43 23.93 10.63
C GLU A 792 13.21 24.29 12.11
N MET A 793 12.21 25.14 12.42
CA MET A 793 11.88 25.51 13.80
C MET A 793 11.43 24.32 14.65
N ALA A 794 10.64 23.40 14.10
CA ALA A 794 10.21 22.18 14.79
C ALA A 794 11.38 21.22 15.05
N LYS A 795 12.35 21.16 14.13
CA LYS A 795 13.60 20.40 14.33
C LYS A 795 14.44 21.03 15.44
N ASP A 796 14.60 22.36 15.44
CA ASP A 796 15.35 23.06 16.49
C ASP A 796 14.68 22.93 17.87
N CYS A 797 13.35 23.00 17.94
CA CYS A 797 12.60 22.79 19.18
C CYS A 797 12.68 21.33 19.68
N ALA A 798 12.68 20.34 18.77
CA ALA A 798 12.94 18.95 19.14
C ALA A 798 14.33 18.78 19.77
N LEU A 799 15.37 19.39 19.18
CA LEU A 799 16.72 19.38 19.75
C LEU A 799 16.79 20.03 21.14
N ILE A 800 15.99 21.07 21.40
CA ILE A 800 15.85 21.68 22.74
C ILE A 800 15.21 20.72 23.74
N LEU A 801 14.13 20.04 23.34
CA LEU A 801 13.53 19.03 24.20
C LEU A 801 14.53 17.92 24.51
N ASP A 802 15.26 17.46 23.51
CA ASP A 802 16.21 16.36 23.66
C ASP A 802 17.32 16.71 24.67
N GLU A 803 17.87 17.93 24.58
CA GLU A 803 18.88 18.40 25.53
C GLU A 803 18.31 18.52 26.95
N LEU A 804 17.11 19.08 27.10
CA LEU A 804 16.48 19.23 28.40
C LEU A 804 16.17 17.88 29.08
N ARG A 805 15.78 16.85 28.33
CA ARG A 805 15.57 15.52 28.91
C ARG A 805 16.91 14.88 29.30
N ARG A 806 18.01 15.15 28.59
CA ARG A 806 19.37 14.73 29.02
C ARG A 806 19.78 15.40 30.33
N ASP A 807 19.60 16.71 30.44
CA ASP A 807 19.86 17.46 31.67
C ASP A 807 19.07 16.87 32.84
N LYS A 808 17.78 16.59 32.63
CA LYS A 808 16.91 15.93 33.62
C LYS A 808 17.47 14.59 34.08
N LEU A 809 17.95 13.75 33.16
CA LEU A 809 18.50 12.44 33.48
C LEU A 809 19.83 12.55 34.24
N LEU A 810 20.70 13.48 33.84
CA LEU A 810 21.95 13.75 34.54
C LEU A 810 21.69 14.23 35.98
N LEU A 811 20.76 15.17 36.18
CA LEU A 811 20.38 15.66 37.50
C LEU A 811 19.77 14.55 38.37
N LYS A 812 18.93 13.67 37.81
CA LYS A 812 18.43 12.48 38.52
C LYS A 812 19.57 11.54 38.93
N SER A 813 20.51 11.27 38.02
CA SER A 813 21.70 10.46 38.30
C SER A 813 22.56 11.07 39.41
N HIS A 814 22.72 12.41 39.43
CA HIS A 814 23.38 13.11 40.52
C HIS A 814 22.67 12.87 41.85
N LEU A 815 21.33 13.01 41.90
CA LEU A 815 20.54 12.74 43.10
C LEU A 815 20.70 11.30 43.62
N GLU A 816 20.70 10.31 42.73
CA GLU A 816 20.88 8.90 43.08
C GLU A 816 22.28 8.62 43.67
N SER A 817 23.29 9.34 43.20
CA SER A 817 24.66 9.22 43.69
C SER A 817 24.87 9.87 45.07
N LEU A 818 24.07 10.88 45.41
CA LEU A 818 24.16 11.58 46.69
C LEU A 818 23.52 10.73 47.81
N PRO A 819 24.20 10.49 48.95
CA PRO A 819 23.65 9.67 50.04
C PRO A 819 22.51 10.36 50.81
N THR A 820 21.47 9.58 51.18
CA THR A 820 20.24 10.08 51.83
C THR A 820 20.21 9.93 53.35
N GLY A 821 21.18 9.23 53.95
CA GLY A 821 21.28 9.04 55.40
C GLY A 821 21.50 10.35 56.16
N SER A 822 21.21 10.34 57.47
CA SER A 822 21.48 11.48 58.37
C SER A 822 22.36 11.01 59.54
N PRO A 823 23.64 11.45 59.64
CA PRO A 823 24.34 12.29 58.67
C PRO A 823 24.71 11.50 57.38
N PRO A 824 24.75 12.16 56.21
CA PRO A 824 25.00 11.49 54.92
C PRO A 824 26.45 10.99 54.76
N HIS A 825 27.37 11.47 55.59
CA HIS A 825 28.76 11.05 55.66
C HIS A 825 29.28 11.21 57.10
N ALA A 826 30.28 10.44 57.51
CA ALA A 826 30.82 10.47 58.87
C ALA A 826 31.51 11.82 59.21
N ASN A 827 32.11 12.48 58.22
CA ASN A 827 32.68 13.82 58.35
C ASN A 827 31.59 14.91 58.16
N PRO A 828 31.41 15.84 59.12
CA PRO A 828 30.33 16.84 59.10
C PRO A 828 30.47 17.90 57.99
N ASP A 829 31.68 18.27 57.59
CA ASP A 829 31.90 19.25 56.51
C ASP A 829 31.50 18.68 55.15
N VAL A 830 31.87 17.41 54.92
CA VAL A 830 31.45 16.65 53.73
C VAL A 830 29.92 16.48 53.75
N ALA A 831 29.34 16.16 54.91
CA ALA A 831 27.90 16.01 55.05
C ALA A 831 27.13 17.31 54.73
N ALA A 832 27.65 18.47 55.14
CA ALA A 832 27.08 19.77 54.82
C ALA A 832 27.17 20.09 53.32
N LYS A 833 28.32 19.80 52.68
CA LYS A 833 28.50 19.98 51.22
C LYS A 833 27.54 19.09 50.42
N ILE A 834 27.39 17.82 50.79
CA ILE A 834 26.44 16.88 50.15
C ILE A 834 25.01 17.41 50.24
N THR A 835 24.62 17.92 51.41
CA THR A 835 23.27 18.47 51.63
C THR A 835 23.02 19.71 50.76
N LYS A 836 24.00 20.63 50.69
CA LYS A 836 23.93 21.81 49.82
C LYS A 836 23.81 21.43 48.35
N LEU A 837 24.65 20.50 47.89
CA LEU A 837 24.64 20.03 46.51
C LEU A 837 23.31 19.37 46.15
N ARG A 838 22.75 18.52 47.01
CA ARG A 838 21.41 17.93 46.78
C ARG A 838 20.34 19.01 46.58
N ASN A 839 20.32 20.04 47.41
CA ASN A 839 19.34 21.12 47.28
C ASN A 839 19.50 21.87 45.95
N ASN A 840 20.74 22.14 45.54
CA ASN A 840 21.02 22.79 44.26
C ASN A 840 20.57 21.92 43.07
N VAL A 841 20.86 20.61 43.10
CA VAL A 841 20.44 19.67 42.05
C VAL A 841 18.91 19.59 41.96
N ASN A 842 18.20 19.49 43.09
CA ASN A 842 16.73 19.51 43.10
C ASN A 842 16.16 20.81 42.52
N THR A 843 16.74 21.96 42.88
CA THR A 843 16.32 23.27 42.36
C THR A 843 16.48 23.34 40.85
N GLU A 844 17.59 22.80 40.31
CA GLU A 844 17.81 22.80 38.87
C GLU A 844 16.91 21.81 38.14
N LEU A 845 16.61 20.66 38.76
CA LEU A 845 15.68 19.67 38.22
C LEU A 845 14.27 20.24 38.03
N GLU A 846 13.78 21.03 39.00
CA GLU A 846 12.50 21.73 38.90
C GLU A 846 12.47 22.70 37.71
N LYS A 847 13.54 23.49 37.49
CA LYS A 847 13.63 24.40 36.33
C LYS A 847 13.63 23.66 35.00
N VAL A 848 14.38 22.56 34.90
CA VAL A 848 14.42 21.72 33.70
C VAL A 848 13.03 21.15 33.40
N ASP A 849 12.29 20.71 34.43
CA ASP A 849 10.93 20.19 34.29
C ASP A 849 9.93 21.25 33.81
N GLU A 850 10.03 22.47 34.32
CA GLU A 850 9.23 23.60 33.84
C GLU A 850 9.50 23.90 32.35
N ARG A 851 10.77 23.89 31.94
CA ARG A 851 11.16 24.15 30.55
C ARG A 851 10.77 23.02 29.60
N LEU A 852 10.91 21.76 30.03
CA LEU A 852 10.41 20.61 29.26
C LEU A 852 8.91 20.77 28.97
N THR A 853 8.14 21.18 29.98
CA THR A 853 6.71 21.42 29.83
C THR A 853 6.45 22.53 28.81
N PHE A 854 7.15 23.65 28.93
CA PHE A 854 7.03 24.79 28.01
C PHE A 854 7.38 24.42 26.56
N TYR A 855 8.55 23.85 26.30
CA TYR A 855 8.97 23.48 24.95
C TYR A 855 8.13 22.35 24.35
N THR A 856 7.52 21.49 25.17
CA THR A 856 6.55 20.50 24.68
C THR A 856 5.31 21.20 24.13
N GLN A 857 4.82 22.26 24.78
CA GLN A 857 3.70 23.06 24.26
C GLN A 857 4.07 23.76 22.94
N VAL A 858 5.30 24.27 22.85
CA VAL A 858 5.82 24.90 21.62
C VAL A 858 5.91 23.89 20.48
N GLN A 859 6.40 22.68 20.75
CA GLN A 859 6.47 21.60 19.78
C GLN A 859 5.07 21.17 19.31
N GLU A 860 4.12 20.98 20.23
CA GLU A 860 2.72 20.68 19.88
C GLU A 860 2.09 21.81 19.06
N LYS A 861 2.42 23.08 19.33
CA LYS A 861 1.97 24.22 18.51
C LYS A 861 2.52 24.17 17.08
N LEU A 862 3.73 23.65 16.88
CA LEU A 862 4.36 23.53 15.58
C LEU A 862 3.84 22.33 14.78
N ILE A 863 3.86 21.13 15.37
CA ILE A 863 3.62 19.85 14.66
C ILE A 863 2.38 19.07 15.12
N GLY A 864 1.67 19.56 16.15
CA GLY A 864 0.50 18.87 16.72
C GLY A 864 -0.67 18.72 15.74
N LYS A 865 -1.73 18.03 16.18
CA LYS A 865 -2.92 17.76 15.34
C LYS A 865 -3.59 19.05 14.81
N ASN A 866 -3.47 20.13 15.58
CA ASN A 866 -3.92 21.48 15.23
C ASN A 866 -2.74 22.47 15.15
N GLY A 867 -1.53 21.95 14.92
CA GLY A 867 -0.29 22.73 14.86
C GLY A 867 -0.13 23.47 13.53
N ILE A 868 0.80 24.42 13.53
CA ILE A 868 1.09 25.33 12.41
C ILE A 868 1.42 24.56 11.11
N LEU A 869 2.28 23.54 11.18
CA LEU A 869 2.71 22.80 9.98
C LEU A 869 1.59 22.03 9.32
N LYS A 870 0.74 21.36 10.12
CA LYS A 870 -0.42 20.64 9.57
C LYS A 870 -1.44 21.59 8.94
N ALA A 871 -1.52 22.80 9.46
CA ALA A 871 -2.40 23.81 8.91
C ALA A 871 -1.83 24.41 7.61
N ILE A 872 -0.49 24.57 7.52
CA ILE A 872 0.22 24.88 6.26
C ILE A 872 0.01 23.77 5.22
N ASP A 873 0.09 22.49 5.60
CA ASP A 873 -0.15 21.37 4.69
C ASP A 873 -1.56 21.40 4.10
N ARG A 874 -2.58 21.59 4.94
CA ARG A 874 -3.97 21.75 4.47
C ARG A 874 -4.13 22.93 3.52
N ALA A 875 -3.41 24.03 3.75
CA ALA A 875 -3.43 25.20 2.88
C ALA A 875 -2.74 24.94 1.53
N VAL A 876 -1.63 24.19 1.52
CA VAL A 876 -0.91 23.82 0.29
C VAL A 876 -1.73 22.89 -0.58
N ASP A 877 -2.53 22.00 0.02
CA ASP A 877 -3.34 21.00 -0.66
C ASP A 877 -4.67 21.53 -1.23
N ALA A 878 -5.07 22.77 -0.88
CA ALA A 878 -6.26 23.46 -1.40
C ALA A 878 -7.61 22.71 -1.24
N LYS A 879 -7.75 21.88 -0.21
CA LYS A 879 -8.93 20.99 0.01
C LYS A 879 -10.09 21.62 0.79
N GLU A 880 -9.93 22.81 1.35
CA GLU A 880 -10.95 23.46 2.22
C GLU A 880 -11.35 24.84 1.66
N SER A 881 -12.59 25.30 1.90
CA SER A 881 -13.14 26.60 1.51
C SER A 881 -13.96 27.23 2.64
N TYR A 882 -14.05 28.56 2.66
CA TYR A 882 -14.85 29.28 3.65
C TYR A 882 -16.31 29.38 3.20
N TYR A 883 -17.20 29.03 4.10
CA TYR A 883 -18.64 29.19 3.90
C TYR A 883 -19.20 30.13 4.97
N TYR A 884 -19.98 31.13 4.53
CA TYR A 884 -20.63 32.09 5.43
C TYR A 884 -21.67 31.41 6.31
N ASP A 885 -21.46 31.42 7.62
CA ASP A 885 -22.28 30.73 8.60
C ASP A 885 -23.08 31.73 9.43
N SER A 886 -24.39 31.53 9.45
CA SER A 886 -25.32 32.36 10.18
C SER A 886 -26.42 31.45 10.66
N SER A 887 -26.92 31.65 11.88
CA SER A 887 -28.00 30.86 12.50
C SER A 887 -29.30 30.73 11.68
N GLU A 888 -29.41 31.48 10.58
CA GLU A 888 -30.56 31.58 9.68
C GLU A 888 -30.36 30.78 8.37
N ILE A 889 -29.17 30.21 8.17
CA ILE A 889 -28.76 29.47 6.97
C ILE A 889 -28.65 27.99 7.33
N THR A 890 -29.30 27.12 6.55
CA THR A 890 -29.06 25.67 6.59
C THR A 890 -28.41 25.24 5.28
N ARG A 891 -27.36 24.42 5.35
CA ARG A 891 -26.60 23.98 4.17
C ARG A 891 -26.80 22.51 3.86
N HIS A 892 -26.89 22.18 2.58
CA HIS A 892 -26.99 20.81 2.11
C HIS A 892 -26.12 20.60 0.86
N ARG A 893 -25.13 19.71 0.97
CA ARG A 893 -24.29 19.28 -0.16
C ARG A 893 -25.03 18.23 -0.99
N ARG A 894 -24.93 18.32 -2.31
CA ARG A 894 -25.56 17.39 -3.27
C ARG A 894 -24.80 17.35 -4.60
N PRO A 895 -24.96 16.32 -5.43
CA PRO A 895 -24.55 16.35 -6.83
C PRO A 895 -25.30 17.45 -7.61
N ILE A 896 -24.63 18.11 -8.55
CA ILE A 896 -25.22 19.16 -9.41
C ILE A 896 -26.46 18.64 -10.14
N ASN A 897 -26.42 17.40 -10.62
CA ASN A 897 -27.47 16.76 -11.42
C ASN A 897 -28.68 16.25 -10.62
N GLN A 898 -28.70 16.41 -9.29
CA GLN A 898 -29.78 15.94 -8.44
C GLN A 898 -30.43 17.12 -7.71
N PRO A 899 -31.34 17.88 -8.33
CA PRO A 899 -31.96 19.03 -7.70
C PRO A 899 -32.78 18.61 -6.47
N ARG A 900 -32.63 19.34 -5.37
CA ARG A 900 -33.42 19.09 -4.16
C ARG A 900 -34.76 19.82 -4.27
N PRO A 901 -35.90 19.15 -4.02
CA PRO A 901 -37.20 19.82 -4.02
C PRO A 901 -37.25 20.95 -2.97
N LEU A 902 -38.02 22.00 -3.26
CA LEU A 902 -38.29 23.07 -2.30
C LEU A 902 -39.14 22.52 -1.15
N PRO A 903 -38.92 22.96 0.11
CA PRO A 903 -39.72 22.51 1.24
C PRO A 903 -41.19 22.90 1.06
N THR A 904 -42.12 21.94 1.18
CA THR A 904 -43.57 22.15 1.02
C THR A 904 -44.32 22.39 2.35
N GLY A 905 -43.61 22.66 3.46
CA GLY A 905 -44.18 22.88 4.79
C GLY A 905 -43.20 23.59 5.77
N PRO A 906 -43.61 23.88 7.02
CA PRO A 906 -42.75 24.53 8.01
C PRO A 906 -41.48 23.70 8.24
N VAL A 907 -40.34 24.31 7.94
CA VAL A 907 -39.01 23.69 8.03
C VAL A 907 -38.75 23.35 9.51
N PRO A 908 -38.39 22.08 9.86
CA PRO A 908 -38.02 21.76 11.23
C PRO A 908 -36.74 22.51 11.61
N HIS A 909 -36.73 23.17 12.78
CA HIS A 909 -35.46 23.54 13.41
C HIS A 909 -34.69 22.25 13.71
N ASN A 910 -33.57 22.05 13.04
CA ASN A 910 -32.72 20.91 13.33
C ASN A 910 -31.84 21.23 14.56
N ASN A 911 -32.11 20.55 15.67
CA ASN A 911 -31.30 20.62 16.90
C ASN A 911 -30.04 19.74 16.83
N ASN A 912 -29.66 19.23 15.66
CA ASN A 912 -28.45 18.45 15.47
C ASN A 912 -27.43 19.22 14.62
N PRO A 913 -26.49 19.97 15.23
CA PRO A 913 -25.25 20.31 14.58
C PRO A 913 -24.43 19.02 14.49
N THR A 914 -24.51 18.31 13.37
CA THR A 914 -23.49 17.30 13.07
C THR A 914 -22.16 18.06 12.99
N THR A 915 -21.18 17.61 13.76
CA THR A 915 -19.86 18.19 14.01
C THR A 915 -19.81 19.46 14.88
N SER A 916 -19.87 19.26 16.20
CA SER A 916 -19.23 20.16 17.15
C SER A 916 -17.71 20.14 16.91
N ARG A 917 -17.17 21.16 16.23
CA ARG A 917 -15.75 21.52 16.28
C ARG A 917 -15.63 22.76 17.15
N THR A 918 -14.84 22.65 18.22
CA THR A 918 -14.52 23.71 19.17
C THR A 918 -13.77 24.85 18.47
N SER A 919 -14.43 25.98 18.23
CA SER A 919 -13.74 27.24 17.91
C SER A 919 -13.43 27.99 19.20
N THR A 920 -12.14 28.08 19.53
CA THR A 920 -11.61 28.95 20.60
C THR A 920 -11.14 30.29 20.01
N GLY A 921 -11.88 30.86 19.06
CA GLY A 921 -11.56 32.11 18.39
C GLY A 921 -12.82 32.90 17.99
N LYS A 922 -12.70 34.22 17.95
CA LYS A 922 -13.77 35.23 17.93
C LYS A 922 -14.49 35.42 16.58
N ALA A 923 -14.43 34.46 15.66
CA ALA A 923 -15.17 34.52 14.39
C ALA A 923 -16.35 33.54 14.41
N LEU A 924 -17.48 33.98 14.98
CA LEU A 924 -18.70 33.18 15.18
C LEU A 924 -19.53 32.92 13.91
N ASN A 925 -19.11 33.39 12.72
CA ASN A 925 -19.98 33.48 11.54
C ASN A 925 -19.38 32.93 10.22
N PHE A 926 -18.28 32.18 10.27
CA PHE A 926 -17.70 31.53 9.07
C PHE A 926 -17.17 30.14 9.43
N LEU A 927 -17.45 29.17 8.56
CA LEU A 927 -17.00 27.79 8.69
C LEU A 927 -15.95 27.49 7.63
N LEU A 928 -14.88 26.81 8.04
CA LEU A 928 -13.92 26.19 7.14
C LEU A 928 -14.33 24.73 6.97
N ASP A 929 -14.67 24.35 5.74
CA ASP A 929 -15.18 23.02 5.38
C ASP A 929 -14.58 22.58 4.04
N ASP A 930 -14.74 21.31 3.67
CA ASP A 930 -14.18 20.77 2.43
C ASP A 930 -14.68 21.57 1.23
N LYS A 931 -13.79 21.79 0.25
CA LYS A 931 -14.13 22.44 -1.01
C LYS A 931 -15.23 21.65 -1.72
N LEU A 932 -16.10 22.34 -2.46
CA LEU A 932 -17.05 21.70 -3.37
C LEU A 932 -16.29 21.13 -4.57
N GLU A 933 -16.47 19.84 -4.84
CA GLU A 933 -15.94 19.20 -6.04
C GLU A 933 -16.68 19.69 -7.30
N PRO A 934 -16.09 19.57 -8.51
CA PRO A 934 -16.66 20.13 -9.74
C PRO A 934 -18.07 19.62 -10.10
N ASP A 935 -18.46 18.45 -9.61
CA ASP A 935 -19.76 17.81 -9.81
C ASP A 935 -20.73 18.00 -8.63
N GLU A 936 -20.35 18.79 -7.62
CA GLU A 936 -21.14 19.08 -6.43
C GLU A 936 -21.69 20.52 -6.42
N ALA A 937 -22.84 20.66 -5.73
CA ALA A 937 -23.43 21.93 -5.37
C ALA A 937 -23.78 21.96 -3.88
N MET A 938 -23.71 23.15 -3.28
CA MET A 938 -24.20 23.42 -1.93
C MET A 938 -25.46 24.27 -2.00
N ASP A 939 -26.58 23.74 -1.52
CA ASP A 939 -27.81 24.51 -1.34
C ASP A 939 -27.76 25.25 0.00
N HIS A 940 -28.01 26.56 -0.02
CA HIS A 940 -28.12 27.43 1.14
C HIS A 940 -29.58 27.86 1.33
N ASP A 941 -30.24 27.27 2.33
CA ASP A 941 -31.62 27.57 2.73
C ASP A 941 -31.63 28.73 3.74
N VAL A 942 -32.18 29.88 3.34
CA VAL A 942 -32.31 31.06 4.20
C VAL A 942 -33.75 31.20 4.70
N THR A 943 -33.90 31.31 6.02
CA THR A 943 -35.22 31.46 6.65
C THR A 943 -35.39 32.82 7.33
N HIS A 944 -36.59 33.38 7.22
CA HIS A 944 -37.03 34.57 7.94
C HIS A 944 -38.32 34.26 8.70
N GLU A 945 -38.32 34.49 10.01
CA GLU A 945 -39.42 34.11 10.88
C GLU A 945 -40.15 35.34 11.40
N THR A 946 -41.47 35.37 11.21
CA THR A 946 -42.35 36.44 11.69
C THR A 946 -43.40 35.85 12.62
N ILE A 947 -43.59 36.44 13.80
CA ILE A 947 -44.64 36.04 14.73
C ILE A 947 -45.83 36.96 14.50
N ILE A 948 -46.99 36.38 14.16
CA ILE A 948 -48.23 37.14 14.00
C ILE A 948 -49.25 36.71 15.06
N ALA A 949 -50.10 37.65 15.47
CA ALA A 949 -51.21 37.35 16.37
C ALA A 949 -52.21 36.43 15.64
N ASP A 950 -52.51 35.29 16.24
CA ASP A 950 -53.53 34.36 15.76
C ASP A 950 -54.34 33.86 16.96
N PRO A 951 -55.58 34.35 17.13
CA PRO A 951 -56.46 33.93 18.22
C PRO A 951 -56.76 32.42 18.23
N ARG A 952 -56.49 31.71 17.14
CA ARG A 952 -56.75 30.26 16.98
C ARG A 952 -55.53 29.40 17.26
N ALA A 953 -54.34 29.99 17.45
CA ALA A 953 -53.10 29.28 17.74
C ALA A 953 -52.87 29.12 19.25
N PRO A 954 -52.28 28.00 19.72
CA PRO A 954 -51.88 27.83 21.12
C PRO A 954 -50.91 28.96 21.53
N GLY A 955 -51.32 29.84 22.43
CA GLY A 955 -50.54 31.01 22.87
C GLY A 955 -50.90 32.34 22.20
N GLY A 956 -51.92 32.39 21.33
CA GLY A 956 -52.43 33.64 20.72
C GLY A 956 -51.58 34.21 19.59
N SER A 957 -50.55 33.48 19.15
CA SER A 957 -49.69 33.84 18.04
C SER A 957 -49.29 32.61 17.23
N ARG A 958 -49.13 32.76 15.92
CA ARG A 958 -48.51 31.74 15.05
C ARG A 958 -47.25 32.28 14.38
N LYS A 959 -46.32 31.38 14.12
CA LYS A 959 -45.07 31.64 13.41
C LYS A 959 -45.30 31.46 11.90
N ILE A 960 -44.96 32.48 11.11
CA ILE A 960 -44.85 32.39 9.65
C ILE A 960 -43.37 32.37 9.31
N VAL A 961 -42.96 31.45 8.45
CA VAL A 961 -41.58 31.36 7.96
C VAL A 961 -41.59 31.69 6.48
N SER A 962 -40.89 32.75 6.09
CA SER A 962 -40.55 33.04 4.70
C SER A 962 -39.24 32.33 4.35
N PHE A 963 -39.20 31.71 3.18
CA PHE A 963 -38.12 30.84 2.72
C PHE A 963 -37.49 31.37 1.44
N GLY A 964 -36.17 31.25 1.32
CA GLY A 964 -35.45 31.36 0.05
C GLY A 964 -34.29 30.36 -0.01
N ARG A 965 -33.88 29.97 -1.23
CA ARG A 965 -32.73 29.09 -1.50
C ARG A 965 -31.84 29.67 -2.59
N TYR A 966 -30.53 29.61 -2.40
CA TYR A 966 -29.55 29.73 -3.48
C TYR A 966 -28.60 28.54 -3.46
N SER A 967 -28.12 28.13 -4.63
CA SER A 967 -27.11 27.07 -4.79
C SER A 967 -25.76 27.67 -5.16
N GLU A 968 -24.69 27.04 -4.71
CA GLU A 968 -23.28 27.38 -4.99
C GLU A 968 -22.60 26.19 -5.67
N SER A 969 -21.87 26.41 -6.77
CA SER A 969 -21.07 25.37 -7.45
C SER A 969 -19.77 25.91 -8.06
N HIS A 970 -18.82 25.02 -8.39
CA HIS A 970 -17.57 25.35 -9.06
C HIS A 970 -17.43 24.56 -10.38
N PRO A 971 -18.08 24.97 -11.48
CA PRO A 971 -18.01 24.23 -12.74
C PRO A 971 -16.59 24.24 -13.34
N ASP A 972 -16.09 23.05 -13.72
CA ASP A 972 -14.79 22.86 -14.40
C ASP A 972 -14.80 23.36 -15.86
N THR A 973 -15.96 23.66 -16.42
CA THR A 973 -16.19 23.83 -17.86
C THR A 973 -16.04 25.26 -18.40
N GLU A 974 -15.77 26.27 -17.58
CA GLU A 974 -15.48 27.62 -18.08
C GLU A 974 -13.96 27.86 -18.16
N PRO A 975 -13.39 28.15 -19.35
CA PRO A 975 -11.97 28.43 -19.48
C PRO A 975 -11.63 29.67 -18.64
N GLY A 976 -10.82 29.45 -17.60
CA GLY A 976 -10.39 30.53 -16.73
C GLY A 976 -9.76 31.67 -17.51
N ILE A 977 -10.22 32.90 -17.27
CA ILE A 977 -9.61 34.10 -17.84
C ILE A 977 -8.15 34.13 -17.37
N VAL A 978 -7.22 33.97 -18.33
CA VAL A 978 -5.79 34.08 -18.10
C VAL A 978 -5.39 35.54 -18.23
N ASN A 979 -5.14 36.21 -17.10
CA ASN A 979 -4.53 37.54 -17.11
C ASN A 979 -3.04 37.40 -16.78
N SER A 980 -2.19 37.90 -17.69
CA SER A 980 -0.79 38.15 -17.40
C SER A 980 -0.64 39.52 -16.73
N ASN A 981 -0.07 39.52 -15.53
CA ASN A 981 0.31 40.77 -14.87
C ASN A 981 1.61 41.31 -15.49
N LYS A 982 1.88 42.61 -15.29
CA LYS A 982 3.10 43.27 -15.79
C LYS A 982 4.41 42.70 -15.21
N ASP A 983 4.33 41.91 -14.14
CA ASP A 983 5.46 41.22 -13.50
C ASP A 983 5.69 39.79 -14.01
N GLY A 984 4.90 39.33 -15.00
CA GLY A 984 5.00 37.99 -15.57
C GLY A 984 4.23 36.90 -14.81
N SER A 985 3.51 37.23 -13.74
CA SER A 985 2.62 36.28 -13.07
C SER A 985 1.37 36.00 -13.92
N ILE A 986 0.97 34.73 -13.99
CA ILE A 986 -0.22 34.23 -14.68
C ILE A 986 -1.27 33.95 -13.61
N THR A 987 -2.49 34.49 -13.73
CA THR A 987 -3.63 34.11 -12.88
C THR A 987 -4.60 33.26 -13.70
N ARG A 988 -4.92 32.04 -13.25
CA ARG A 988 -6.00 31.19 -13.81
C ARG A 988 -7.19 31.21 -12.86
N ARG A 989 -8.39 31.56 -13.36
CA ARG A 989 -9.59 31.73 -12.52
C ARG A 989 -10.59 30.57 -12.73
N HIS A 990 -11.10 30.02 -11.63
CA HIS A 990 -12.31 29.18 -11.62
C HIS A 990 -13.39 29.91 -10.80
N PRO A 991 -14.33 30.66 -11.41
CA PRO A 991 -15.32 31.41 -10.67
C PRO A 991 -16.36 30.49 -10.00
N SER A 992 -16.67 30.73 -8.73
CA SER A 992 -17.85 30.13 -8.07
C SER A 992 -19.11 30.67 -8.74
N LYS A 993 -20.05 29.79 -9.05
CA LYS A 993 -21.36 30.16 -9.59
C LYS A 993 -22.40 30.10 -8.46
N PHE A 994 -23.18 31.17 -8.31
CA PHE A 994 -24.30 31.23 -7.37
C PHE A 994 -25.61 31.36 -8.16
N VAL A 995 -26.60 30.52 -7.87
CA VAL A 995 -27.90 30.53 -8.55
C VAL A 995 -29.01 30.69 -7.53
N VAL A 996 -29.91 31.65 -7.73
CA VAL A 996 -31.13 31.77 -6.92
C VAL A 996 -32.12 30.70 -7.36
N GLU A 997 -32.37 29.71 -6.50
CA GLU A 997 -33.31 28.61 -6.76
C GLU A 997 -34.73 28.97 -6.32
N ALA A 998 -34.85 29.77 -5.26
CA ALA A 998 -36.11 30.32 -4.78
C ALA A 998 -35.88 31.64 -4.03
N PHE A 999 -36.53 32.71 -4.47
CA PHE A 999 -36.51 34.00 -3.77
C PHE A 999 -37.70 34.13 -2.80
N PRO A 1000 -37.58 34.82 -1.65
CA PRO A 1000 -38.69 34.99 -0.71
C PRO A 1000 -39.97 35.58 -1.35
N GLN A 1001 -41.09 34.86 -1.18
CA GLN A 1001 -42.41 35.21 -1.73
C GLN A 1001 -43.45 35.50 -0.64
N LYS A 1002 -44.51 36.23 -1.00
CA LYS A 1002 -45.60 36.60 -0.09
C LYS A 1002 -46.40 35.37 0.37
N GLN A 1003 -46.39 35.11 1.67
CA GLN A 1003 -47.16 34.04 2.31
C GLN A 1003 -48.47 34.57 2.93
N PRO A 1004 -49.52 33.75 3.07
CA PRO A 1004 -50.77 34.16 3.72
C PRO A 1004 -50.58 34.66 5.16
N GLY A 1005 -50.82 35.97 5.37
CA GLY A 1005 -50.67 36.64 6.66
C GLY A 1005 -49.31 37.32 6.91
N LEU A 1006 -48.38 37.26 5.95
CA LEU A 1006 -47.12 38.00 5.99
C LEU A 1006 -47.36 39.44 5.49
N SER A 1007 -46.88 40.45 6.22
CA SER A 1007 -46.97 41.84 5.77
C SER A 1007 -45.96 42.14 4.66
N ASP A 1008 -46.21 43.18 3.85
CA ASP A 1008 -45.27 43.59 2.80
C ASP A 1008 -43.91 44.00 3.38
N LYS A 1009 -43.91 44.62 4.57
CA LYS A 1009 -42.70 44.99 5.31
C LYS A 1009 -41.88 43.77 5.76
N ASP A 1010 -42.54 42.71 6.23
CA ASP A 1010 -41.86 41.48 6.64
C ASP A 1010 -41.30 40.72 5.42
N LEU A 1011 -42.01 40.76 4.28
CA LEU A 1011 -41.51 40.21 3.02
C LEU A 1011 -40.27 40.97 2.54
N GLU A 1012 -40.29 42.30 2.55
CA GLU A 1012 -39.14 43.14 2.23
C GLU A 1012 -37.94 42.83 3.13
N GLN A 1013 -38.17 42.69 4.44
CA GLN A 1013 -37.11 42.31 5.38
C GLN A 1013 -36.55 40.91 5.10
N ALA A 1014 -37.39 39.93 4.74
CA ALA A 1014 -36.96 38.60 4.33
C ALA A 1014 -36.09 38.63 3.07
N ARG A 1015 -36.43 39.49 2.10
CA ARG A 1015 -35.67 39.67 0.85
C ARG A 1015 -34.34 40.38 1.08
N VAL A 1016 -34.30 41.43 1.91
CA VAL A 1016 -33.04 42.07 2.33
C VAL A 1016 -32.14 41.05 3.02
N LYS A 1017 -32.69 40.24 3.95
CA LYS A 1017 -31.93 39.20 4.65
C LYS A 1017 -31.33 38.18 3.69
N PHE A 1018 -32.13 37.66 2.76
CA PHE A 1018 -31.70 36.71 1.74
C PHE A 1018 -30.54 37.28 0.91
N SER A 1019 -30.69 38.48 0.37
CA SER A 1019 -29.68 39.08 -0.50
C SER A 1019 -28.40 39.48 0.25
N MET A 1020 -28.50 39.92 1.51
CA MET A 1020 -27.30 40.17 2.34
C MET A 1020 -26.54 38.89 2.66
N ASN A 1021 -27.24 37.78 2.94
CA ASN A 1021 -26.60 36.47 3.18
C ASN A 1021 -25.89 35.97 1.91
N MET A 1022 -26.57 36.02 0.76
CA MET A 1022 -25.99 35.63 -0.52
C MET A 1022 -24.80 36.51 -0.90
N ALA A 1023 -24.90 37.84 -0.72
CA ALA A 1023 -23.79 38.76 -0.95
C ALA A 1023 -22.58 38.47 -0.04
N ASN A 1024 -22.80 38.15 1.23
CA ASN A 1024 -21.74 37.71 2.14
C ASN A 1024 -21.10 36.37 1.69
N SER A 1025 -21.89 35.41 1.20
CA SER A 1025 -21.36 34.15 0.63
C SER A 1025 -20.51 34.39 -0.63
N ILE A 1026 -20.95 35.29 -1.52
CA ILE A 1026 -20.21 35.68 -2.72
C ILE A 1026 -18.88 36.31 -2.33
N LEU A 1027 -18.89 37.32 -1.46
CA LEU A 1027 -17.69 38.05 -1.05
C LEU A 1027 -16.75 37.19 -0.19
N ALA A 1028 -17.26 36.23 0.58
CA ALA A 1028 -16.44 35.28 1.33
C ALA A 1028 -15.58 34.39 0.41
N ASN A 1029 -16.09 34.11 -0.80
CA ASN A 1029 -15.44 33.32 -1.84
C ASN A 1029 -14.44 34.12 -2.71
N MET A 1030 -14.31 35.44 -2.49
CA MET A 1030 -13.39 36.27 -3.26
C MET A 1030 -12.04 36.47 -2.54
N ASP A 1031 -10.96 36.50 -3.33
CA ASP A 1031 -9.57 36.71 -2.88
C ASP A 1031 -9.35 38.11 -2.27
N GLY A 1032 -10.18 39.09 -2.61
CA GLY A 1032 -10.09 40.47 -2.14
C GLY A 1032 -11.31 41.28 -2.60
N PRO A 1033 -11.33 42.60 -2.37
CA PRO A 1033 -12.43 43.44 -2.84
C PRO A 1033 -12.58 43.28 -4.36
N PRO A 1034 -13.82 43.15 -4.87
CA PRO A 1034 -14.13 43.28 -6.29
C PRO A 1034 -13.39 44.46 -6.93
N SER A 1035 -12.87 44.26 -8.14
CA SER A 1035 -12.15 45.30 -8.88
C SER A 1035 -12.62 45.35 -10.33
N LYS A 1036 -12.17 46.36 -11.09
CA LYS A 1036 -12.48 46.46 -12.52
C LYS A 1036 -11.93 45.28 -13.34
N GLU A 1037 -10.86 44.67 -12.86
CA GLU A 1037 -10.20 43.48 -13.41
C GLU A 1037 -10.74 42.17 -12.82
N ASN A 1038 -11.49 42.25 -11.70
CA ASN A 1038 -12.14 41.11 -11.04
C ASN A 1038 -13.57 41.48 -10.63
N LYS A 1039 -14.42 41.65 -11.65
CA LYS A 1039 -15.82 42.05 -11.47
C LYS A 1039 -16.68 40.89 -10.99
N ILE A 1040 -17.74 41.22 -10.24
CA ILE A 1040 -18.87 40.31 -10.01
C ILE A 1040 -19.82 40.42 -11.20
N TYR A 1041 -20.18 39.31 -11.82
CA TYR A 1041 -21.17 39.27 -12.91
C TYR A 1041 -22.52 38.82 -12.37
N LEU A 1042 -23.56 39.60 -12.60
CA LEU A 1042 -24.94 39.26 -12.28
C LEU A 1042 -25.75 39.13 -13.57
N SER A 1043 -26.44 38.01 -13.75
CA SER A 1043 -27.33 37.76 -14.89
C SER A 1043 -28.60 37.05 -14.41
N GLY A 1044 -29.69 37.21 -15.17
CA GLY A 1044 -31.00 36.65 -14.83
C GLY A 1044 -32.15 37.35 -15.53
N ASP A 1045 -33.34 36.75 -15.47
CA ASP A 1045 -34.59 37.26 -16.05
C ASP A 1045 -35.57 37.85 -15.01
N ASN A 1046 -35.26 37.73 -13.71
CA ASN A 1046 -36.01 38.34 -12.63
C ASN A 1046 -35.39 39.67 -12.17
N ALA A 1047 -36.04 40.77 -12.53
CA ALA A 1047 -35.58 42.13 -12.18
C ALA A 1047 -35.51 42.37 -10.67
N GLU A 1048 -36.41 41.77 -9.89
CA GLU A 1048 -36.48 41.97 -8.44
C GLU A 1048 -35.29 41.31 -7.73
N GLU A 1049 -34.98 40.06 -8.07
CA GLU A 1049 -33.85 39.32 -7.52
C GLU A 1049 -32.52 40.04 -7.77
N LEU A 1050 -32.29 40.45 -9.03
CA LEU A 1050 -31.10 41.20 -9.44
C LEU A 1050 -30.98 42.52 -8.70
N ARG A 1051 -32.09 43.28 -8.57
CA ARG A 1051 -32.13 44.57 -7.89
C ARG A 1051 -31.77 44.46 -6.41
N TYR A 1052 -32.31 43.46 -5.71
CA TYR A 1052 -32.01 43.23 -4.28
C TYR A 1052 -30.56 42.77 -4.06
N LEU A 1053 -30.05 41.82 -4.86
CA LEU A 1053 -28.67 41.33 -4.73
C LEU A 1053 -27.64 42.41 -5.07
N TRP A 1054 -27.85 43.14 -6.16
CA TRP A 1054 -26.97 44.26 -6.55
C TRP A 1054 -26.91 45.32 -5.44
N THR A 1055 -28.06 45.69 -4.88
CA THR A 1055 -28.13 46.68 -3.79
C THR A 1055 -27.36 46.21 -2.56
N ALA A 1056 -27.47 44.92 -2.19
CA ALA A 1056 -26.72 44.34 -1.07
C ALA A 1056 -25.20 44.39 -1.29
N LEU A 1057 -24.72 43.93 -2.45
CA LEU A 1057 -23.28 43.92 -2.79
C LEU A 1057 -22.67 45.32 -2.74
N VAL A 1058 -23.32 46.31 -3.39
CA VAL A 1058 -22.84 47.69 -3.39
C VAL A 1058 -22.86 48.29 -1.98
N THR A 1059 -23.88 48.00 -1.18
CA THR A 1059 -23.98 48.51 0.19
C THR A 1059 -22.85 47.98 1.07
N ILE A 1060 -22.46 46.72 0.92
CA ILE A 1060 -21.31 46.14 1.62
C ILE A 1060 -20.01 46.82 1.17
N GLY A 1061 -19.79 46.92 -0.15
CA GLY A 1061 -18.57 47.50 -0.72
C GLY A 1061 -18.34 48.97 -0.38
N GLU A 1062 -19.40 49.76 -0.18
CA GLU A 1062 -19.26 51.16 0.24
C GLU A 1062 -18.98 51.33 1.75
N LYS A 1063 -19.30 50.33 2.58
CA LYS A 1063 -19.26 50.43 4.05
C LYS A 1063 -18.10 49.68 4.71
N ASP A 1064 -17.63 48.55 4.18
CA ASP A 1064 -16.49 47.82 4.75
C ASP A 1064 -15.14 48.48 4.32
N PRO A 1065 -14.32 48.99 5.24
CA PRO A 1065 -13.05 49.64 4.90
C PRO A 1065 -11.98 48.69 4.33
N ASN A 1066 -12.04 47.40 4.68
CA ASN A 1066 -11.09 46.37 4.23
C ASN A 1066 -11.60 45.59 3.00
N MET A 1067 -12.91 45.65 2.72
CA MET A 1067 -13.56 45.10 1.52
C MET A 1067 -14.19 46.21 0.67
N LYS A 1068 -13.48 47.33 0.48
CA LYS A 1068 -14.01 48.50 -0.20
C LYS A 1068 -14.01 48.34 -1.73
N PHE A 1069 -15.19 48.43 -2.35
CA PHE A 1069 -15.36 48.47 -3.80
C PHE A 1069 -16.62 49.27 -4.18
N ASP A 1070 -16.68 49.71 -5.42
CA ASP A 1070 -17.81 50.49 -5.94
C ASP A 1070 -18.61 49.71 -6.99
N ARG A 1071 -19.67 50.35 -7.51
CA ARG A 1071 -20.55 49.75 -8.52
C ARG A 1071 -19.83 49.36 -9.81
N ASP A 1072 -18.71 50.01 -10.16
CA ASP A 1072 -17.99 49.72 -11.41
C ASP A 1072 -17.31 48.33 -11.36
N CYS A 1073 -17.27 47.73 -10.17
CA CYS A 1073 -16.75 46.40 -9.91
C CYS A 1073 -17.84 45.31 -10.02
N ILE A 1074 -19.09 45.67 -10.38
CA ILE A 1074 -20.20 44.75 -10.61
C ILE A 1074 -20.75 44.98 -12.02
N GLU A 1075 -20.73 43.96 -12.87
CA GLU A 1075 -21.33 43.97 -14.20
C GLU A 1075 -22.71 43.30 -14.13
N VAL A 1076 -23.75 43.94 -14.67
CA VAL A 1076 -25.08 43.34 -14.79
C VAL A 1076 -25.37 43.05 -16.25
N ASP A 1077 -25.37 41.77 -16.60
CA ASP A 1077 -25.67 41.26 -17.93
C ASP A 1077 -27.12 40.75 -17.97
N SER A 1078 -28.07 41.68 -17.99
CA SER A 1078 -29.49 41.38 -18.03
C SER A 1078 -30.30 42.53 -18.64
N PRO A 1079 -31.29 42.24 -19.51
CA PRO A 1079 -32.17 43.27 -20.08
C PRO A 1079 -33.26 43.74 -19.10
N VAL A 1080 -33.50 43.04 -17.98
CA VAL A 1080 -34.66 43.31 -17.11
C VAL A 1080 -34.34 44.24 -15.93
N PHE A 1081 -33.06 44.46 -15.62
CA PHE A 1081 -32.63 45.34 -14.54
C PHE A 1081 -31.45 46.21 -14.99
N ASN A 1082 -31.56 47.53 -14.81
CA ASN A 1082 -30.50 48.48 -15.10
C ASN A 1082 -29.99 49.12 -13.79
N PRO A 1083 -28.75 48.83 -13.35
CA PRO A 1083 -28.16 49.44 -12.15
C PRO A 1083 -28.15 50.97 -12.13
N GLU A 1084 -28.11 51.62 -13.30
CA GLU A 1084 -28.12 53.08 -13.37
C GLU A 1084 -29.44 53.68 -12.87
N SER A 1085 -30.54 52.91 -12.80
CA SER A 1085 -31.80 53.41 -12.20
C SER A 1085 -31.75 53.50 -10.67
N GLU A 1086 -30.76 52.89 -10.02
CA GLU A 1086 -30.60 52.91 -8.56
C GLU A 1086 -29.73 54.07 -8.05
N ARG A 1087 -29.10 54.81 -8.96
CA ARG A 1087 -28.13 55.85 -8.64
C ARG A 1087 -28.49 57.16 -9.33
N ASP A 1088 -28.29 58.25 -8.60
CA ASP A 1088 -28.28 59.61 -9.14
C ASP A 1088 -26.84 60.14 -9.07
N SER A 1089 -26.49 61.05 -9.98
CA SER A 1089 -25.22 61.76 -9.94
C SER A 1089 -25.46 63.26 -10.01
N THR A 1090 -24.80 64.01 -9.13
CA THR A 1090 -24.81 65.47 -9.20
C THR A 1090 -23.37 65.95 -8.97
N PHE A 1091 -22.83 66.72 -9.93
CA PHE A 1091 -21.43 67.17 -9.93
C PHE A 1091 -20.38 66.05 -9.81
N GLY A 1092 -20.63 64.87 -10.38
CA GLY A 1092 -19.68 63.75 -10.40
C GLY A 1092 -19.61 62.94 -9.11
N ILE A 1093 -20.43 63.25 -8.11
CA ILE A 1093 -20.59 62.44 -6.89
C ILE A 1093 -21.86 61.58 -7.06
N SER A 1094 -21.67 60.26 -7.09
CA SER A 1094 -22.75 59.27 -7.18
C SER A 1094 -23.38 59.04 -5.81
N TYR A 1095 -24.71 59.02 -5.74
CA TYR A 1095 -25.49 58.67 -4.56
C TYR A 1095 -26.70 57.81 -4.94
N TYR A 1096 -27.31 57.16 -3.97
CA TYR A 1096 -28.54 56.39 -4.22
C TYR A 1096 -29.72 57.30 -4.59
N ALA A 1097 -30.39 56.98 -5.71
CA ALA A 1097 -31.55 57.72 -6.20
C ALA A 1097 -32.69 57.74 -5.17
N LYS A 1098 -33.58 58.74 -5.21
CA LYS A 1098 -34.63 58.90 -4.17
C LYS A 1098 -35.58 57.69 -4.06
N ASP A 1099 -35.86 57.06 -5.19
CA ASP A 1099 -36.72 55.90 -5.42
C ASP A 1099 -35.94 54.58 -5.56
N SER A 1100 -34.62 54.62 -5.32
CA SER A 1100 -33.79 53.41 -5.22
C SER A 1100 -34.28 52.45 -4.14
N LEU A 1101 -34.03 51.16 -4.35
CA LEU A 1101 -34.30 50.11 -3.38
C LEU A 1101 -33.53 50.34 -2.08
N TYR A 1102 -32.34 50.94 -2.15
CA TYR A 1102 -31.59 51.31 -0.96
C TYR A 1102 -32.37 52.28 -0.07
N LYS A 1103 -32.89 53.38 -0.65
CA LYS A 1103 -33.60 54.43 0.10
C LYS A 1103 -34.97 53.99 0.60
N THR A 1104 -35.66 53.17 -0.19
CA THR A 1104 -37.04 52.74 0.08
C THR A 1104 -37.12 51.51 0.98
N VAL A 1105 -36.15 50.58 0.90
CA VAL A 1105 -36.23 49.29 1.61
C VAL A 1105 -35.03 49.02 2.53
N PHE A 1106 -33.78 49.09 2.03
CA PHE A 1106 -32.60 48.72 2.83
C PHE A 1106 -32.37 49.68 4.00
N LYS A 1107 -32.61 50.98 3.78
CA LYS A 1107 -32.49 51.99 4.83
C LYS A 1107 -33.51 51.79 5.97
N GLU A 1108 -34.71 51.30 5.67
CA GLU A 1108 -35.69 50.97 6.70
C GLU A 1108 -35.30 49.72 7.51
N ASN A 1109 -34.41 48.89 6.96
CA ASN A 1109 -33.86 47.68 7.57
C ASN A 1109 -32.39 47.85 8.02
N GLU A 1110 -31.96 49.09 8.31
CA GLU A 1110 -30.56 49.44 8.54
C GLU A 1110 -29.87 48.62 9.64
N THR A 1111 -30.57 48.28 10.74
CA THR A 1111 -30.00 47.43 11.81
C THR A 1111 -29.61 46.05 11.30
N LEU A 1112 -30.46 45.42 10.49
CA LEU A 1112 -30.19 44.12 9.89
C LEU A 1112 -29.03 44.22 8.89
N VAL A 1113 -29.04 45.26 8.04
CA VAL A 1113 -27.98 45.50 7.05
C VAL A 1113 -26.64 45.71 7.74
N ASN A 1114 -26.56 46.60 8.74
CA ASN A 1114 -25.31 46.88 9.46
C ASN A 1114 -24.82 45.67 10.27
N ASN A 1115 -25.71 44.86 10.83
CA ASN A 1115 -25.33 43.60 11.48
C ASN A 1115 -24.65 42.64 10.48
N LYS A 1116 -25.25 42.46 9.29
CA LYS A 1116 -24.70 41.61 8.23
C LYS A 1116 -23.38 42.14 7.65
N ILE A 1117 -23.20 43.45 7.59
CA ILE A 1117 -21.92 44.09 7.26
C ILE A 1117 -20.88 43.82 8.36
N GLY A 1118 -21.25 43.94 9.63
CA GLY A 1118 -20.34 43.62 10.74
C GLY A 1118 -19.80 42.18 10.68
N HIS A 1119 -20.53 41.23 10.10
CA HIS A 1119 -20.03 39.87 9.90
C HIS A 1119 -18.87 39.83 8.90
N ILE A 1120 -18.98 40.51 7.75
CA ILE A 1120 -17.91 40.53 6.74
C ILE A 1120 -16.73 41.41 7.16
N GLU A 1121 -16.95 42.46 7.96
CA GLU A 1121 -15.88 43.30 8.53
C GLU A 1121 -14.93 42.51 9.45
N VAL A 1122 -15.46 41.60 10.28
CA VAL A 1122 -14.64 40.72 11.12
C VAL A 1122 -13.79 39.81 10.24
N LEU A 1123 -14.40 39.21 9.22
CA LEU A 1123 -13.68 38.37 8.27
C LEU A 1123 -12.61 39.17 7.53
N SER A 1124 -12.90 40.37 7.03
CA SER A 1124 -11.95 41.18 6.26
C SER A 1124 -10.80 41.70 7.14
N GLN A 1125 -11.05 42.05 8.41
CA GLN A 1125 -10.00 42.37 9.39
C GLN A 1125 -9.09 41.16 9.68
N GLU A 1126 -9.66 39.99 9.96
CA GLU A 1126 -8.88 38.77 10.19
C GLU A 1126 -8.13 38.34 8.92
N LYS A 1127 -8.76 38.46 7.74
CA LYS A 1127 -8.21 38.08 6.42
C LYS A 1127 -7.05 38.98 5.97
N LEU A 1128 -7.05 40.27 6.32
CA LEU A 1128 -6.14 41.28 5.74
C LEU A 1128 -5.24 41.99 6.77
N GLY A 1129 -5.51 41.89 8.08
CA GLY A 1129 -4.89 42.71 9.13
C GLY A 1129 -3.61 42.16 9.81
N HIS A 1130 -3.45 40.84 9.96
CA HIS A 1130 -2.44 40.26 10.88
C HIS A 1130 -1.24 39.55 10.23
N LYS A 1131 -1.16 39.55 8.89
CA LYS A 1131 -0.16 38.76 8.13
C LYS A 1131 1.30 39.18 8.39
N LYS A 1132 1.55 40.49 8.55
CA LYS A 1132 2.91 41.02 8.74
C LYS A 1132 3.46 40.70 10.14
N GLU A 1133 2.63 40.86 11.17
CA GLU A 1133 3.01 40.61 12.57
C GLU A 1133 3.32 39.13 12.82
N ALA A 1134 2.54 38.21 12.26
CA ALA A 1134 2.77 36.77 12.41
C ALA A 1134 4.08 36.30 11.75
N SER A 1135 4.44 36.88 10.60
CA SER A 1135 5.69 36.60 9.90
C SER A 1135 6.92 37.10 10.67
N GLU A 1136 6.85 38.32 11.22
CA GLU A 1136 7.92 38.91 12.04
C GLU A 1136 8.15 38.13 13.35
N ILE A 1137 7.07 37.69 14.02
CA ILE A 1137 7.16 36.83 15.21
C ILE A 1137 7.87 35.52 14.86
N ALA A 1138 7.48 34.87 13.77
CA ALA A 1138 8.06 33.60 13.33
C ALA A 1138 9.55 33.72 13.00
N GLU A 1139 9.96 34.77 12.29
CA GLU A 1139 11.36 35.00 11.94
C GLU A 1139 12.23 35.24 13.19
N LYS A 1140 11.70 36.00 14.16
CA LYS A 1140 12.38 36.25 15.44
C LYS A 1140 12.52 34.96 16.26
N SER A 1141 11.45 34.19 16.43
CA SER A 1141 11.47 32.92 17.17
C SER A 1141 12.42 31.91 16.53
N MET A 1142 12.42 31.82 15.19
CA MET A 1142 13.35 30.96 14.43
C MET A 1142 14.80 31.32 14.72
N LYS A 1143 15.17 32.59 14.53
CA LYS A 1143 16.55 33.03 14.71
C LYS A 1143 17.03 32.80 16.14
N SER A 1144 16.13 32.99 17.10
CA SER A 1144 16.38 32.73 18.53
C SER A 1144 16.60 31.24 18.81
N MET A 1145 15.72 30.35 18.34
CA MET A 1145 15.88 28.89 18.49
C MET A 1145 17.15 28.37 17.82
N LYS A 1146 17.41 28.80 16.58
CA LYS A 1146 18.62 28.42 15.85
C LYS A 1146 19.89 28.86 16.56
N SER A 1147 19.89 30.05 17.15
CA SER A 1147 20.99 30.51 18.00
C SER A 1147 21.14 29.64 19.25
N THR A 1148 20.06 29.26 19.93
CA THR A 1148 20.12 28.33 21.08
C THR A 1148 20.77 27.00 20.68
N VAL A 1149 20.32 26.41 19.58
CA VAL A 1149 20.88 25.17 19.05
C VAL A 1149 22.35 25.34 18.67
N GLN A 1150 22.73 26.47 18.06
CA GLN A 1150 24.13 26.75 17.71
C GLN A 1150 25.02 26.93 18.94
N ASP A 1151 24.56 27.61 19.98
CA ASP A 1151 25.31 27.82 21.23
C ASP A 1151 25.64 26.46 21.88
N TRP A 1152 24.72 25.50 21.80
CA TRP A 1152 24.97 24.14 22.27
C TRP A 1152 25.80 23.30 21.29
N LYS A 1153 25.69 23.53 19.98
CA LYS A 1153 26.49 22.81 18.96
C LYS A 1153 27.99 23.11 19.02
N HIS A 1154 28.42 24.22 19.65
CA HIS A 1154 29.83 24.59 19.85
C HIS A 1154 30.50 23.89 21.05
N GLN A 1155 29.80 22.98 21.72
CA GLN A 1155 30.40 22.03 22.66
C GLN A 1155 30.82 20.74 21.90
N PRO A 1156 31.86 20.01 22.36
CA PRO A 1156 32.48 18.93 21.60
C PRO A 1156 31.47 17.92 21.05
N GLU A 1157 31.67 17.50 19.80
CA GLU A 1157 30.77 16.61 19.03
C GLU A 1157 30.43 15.28 19.72
N THR A 1158 31.17 14.90 20.76
CA THR A 1158 31.01 13.68 21.56
C THR A 1158 29.73 13.64 22.40
N LEU A 1159 29.03 14.76 22.62
CA LEU A 1159 27.78 14.83 23.41
C LEU A 1159 26.49 14.60 22.58
N LYS A 1160 26.53 14.80 21.25
CA LYS A 1160 25.33 14.76 20.39
C LYS A 1160 24.81 13.36 20.09
N THR A 1161 25.72 12.38 20.03
CA THR A 1161 25.39 10.97 19.68
C THR A 1161 24.83 10.18 20.85
N GLU A 1162 25.17 10.52 22.10
CA GLU A 1162 24.68 9.78 23.28
C GLU A 1162 23.31 10.25 23.78
N GLY A 1163 22.94 11.48 23.44
CA GLY A 1163 21.77 12.12 24.00
C GLY A 1163 20.43 11.63 23.44
N ALA A 1164 20.40 11.19 22.17
CA ALA A 1164 19.27 10.46 21.61
C ALA A 1164 19.13 9.03 22.20
N ALA A 1165 20.20 8.47 22.77
CA ALA A 1165 20.21 7.14 23.39
C ALA A 1165 19.88 7.17 24.90
N ALA A 1166 20.26 8.22 25.62
CA ALA A 1166 20.00 8.36 27.06
C ALA A 1166 18.54 8.70 27.38
N GLU A 1167 17.87 9.48 26.53
CA GLU A 1167 16.46 9.90 26.69
C GLU A 1167 15.46 8.74 26.73
N VAL A 1168 15.85 7.61 26.17
CA VAL A 1168 14.92 6.56 25.77
C VAL A 1168 15.01 5.32 26.66
N GLU A 1169 16.20 5.04 27.23
CA GLU A 1169 16.45 3.90 28.12
C GLU A 1169 15.88 4.04 29.56
N VAL A 1170 15.37 5.22 29.97
CA VAL A 1170 14.93 5.47 31.37
C VAL A 1170 13.42 5.74 31.46
N THR A 1171 12.60 4.70 31.31
CA THR A 1171 11.27 4.65 31.92
C THR A 1171 11.35 3.88 33.24
N PRO A 1172 10.75 4.38 34.35
CA PRO A 1172 10.78 3.67 35.62
C PRO A 1172 9.98 2.35 35.51
N PRO A 1173 10.39 1.27 36.19
CA PRO A 1173 9.58 0.06 36.27
C PRO A 1173 8.20 0.41 36.85
N SER A 1174 7.14 0.01 36.16
CA SER A 1174 5.77 0.08 36.69
C SER A 1174 5.73 -0.55 38.09
N PRO A 1175 5.04 0.06 39.08
CA PRO A 1175 4.95 -0.48 40.42
C PRO A 1175 4.30 -1.87 40.35
N SER A 1176 4.98 -2.85 40.92
CA SER A 1176 4.56 -4.25 40.99
C SER A 1176 3.11 -4.36 41.44
N VAL A 1177 2.33 -5.13 40.68
CA VAL A 1177 0.99 -5.58 41.04
C VAL A 1177 1.03 -6.19 42.44
N ARG A 1178 0.25 -5.61 43.36
CA ARG A 1178 -0.01 -6.21 44.67
C ARG A 1178 -0.61 -7.60 44.46
N LEU A 1179 0.10 -8.63 44.92
CA LEU A 1179 -0.49 -9.92 45.24
C LEU A 1179 -1.55 -9.68 46.32
N SER A 1180 -2.82 -9.73 45.92
CA SER A 1180 -3.93 -9.89 46.85
C SER A 1180 -3.92 -11.32 47.37
N SER A 1181 -3.70 -11.45 48.66
CA SER A 1181 -3.98 -12.64 49.46
C SER A 1181 -5.44 -13.10 49.28
N THR A 1182 -5.62 -14.28 48.69
CA THR A 1182 -6.50 -15.37 49.13
C THR A 1182 -6.04 -16.65 48.47
#